data_AF-A0A957RT15-F1
#
_entry.id   AF-A0A957RT15-F1
#
_cell.length_a   1.000
_cell.length_b   1.000
_cell.length_c   1.000
_cell.angle_alpha   90.00
_cell.angle_beta   90.00
_cell.angle_gamma   90.00
#
_symmetry.space_group_name_H-M   'P 1'
#
loop_
_entity.id
_entity.type
_entity.pdbx_description
1 polymer ?
#
loop_
_entity_poly.entity_id
_entity_poly.type
_entity_poly.pdbx_seq_one_letter_code
_entity_poly.pdbx_strand_id
1 'polypeptide(L)'
;MIELNDGRHYDAAGGVGTLMISYSPGQLGLLEQSYDALRESVYAALIVQTRFQGLLDQIDLVIDEGGIRFDFAAVGLALQERVTTDAAQGMSDLIEFNRYVGGMLRGMGWGGLGMMEGYMRTLPVSAELQAVYDEFNVSVEGQAGFTGRGDAADDIIVAGAGDNMLYGAGGDDVLFGGDGNDAILAEDGNDILDGGSGNDFLSGGNGSDTYLFGRGSGMDVVSNFTNNDTTPDKTDAIQFAADVLPSQVTVSRLNHDLVLSIAGTTDSLRILDFFFQDGLNPNYRLEQILFADGTVWDIETVKAMMLQGTDADDHILGYGSDDIIQAGAGNDTVSGGAGSDTIDGGGGDDVIYAGDGNDRLDGGAGNDYLQGDAGSDTYVFARGYGQDVVFNYDTGTGKTDALEFGADILPSDIVVTRSSTDLVLSIAGTTDKVTVRSFFENDGNSAYALEQVRFADGTIWNTAALLALAIAGNDTAQTLTGYATADVINGLGGNDVINGGDGNDTIDGGEGADSLSGNNGNDVIVGGAGNDVIYAGDGDDRLDGGTGNDYLQGDAGSDTYVFARGYGQDVVNNYDTGTGKTDAMEFGANILPVDIMLSRNGTDLVLSIAGTSDRVTVRSFFENDGNSPYALEQIRFANGTVWSKAAVLAMCLQGTAGADTIVGTASNDAIYAGAGNDSVSGGAGNDTIDGEAGADNLSGGDGNDVIFGGADNDYVYGNNGNDRLDGGTGNDYLQGDAGSDTYVFARGYGQDVVYNYDTGTGKTDALEFGADILPSDIVVTRSSTDLVLSIAGTSDRVTVRSFFDTDGNGGYALEQVRFADGTIWDKATVKLLAIAGNDTAQTLTGYATADVINGLGGNDVINGGDGNDTIDGGDGADSISGGNGNDLISGGTGNDYVYGNNGNDRLDGGTGNDYLQGDAGSDTYVFARGYGQDVVYNYDTGTGKTDALEFGADILPSDIVITRSSTDLVLSIAGTADRVTVRSYFDTDGNGGYALEQVRFANGTIWDKATVKLLAIAGNDTAQTITGYASADVINAAGGNDYVSAGAGADTIDGGAGADTLYGGDGNDTINGGADNDYVYGDNGNDVLDGGAGNDYVSGGAGSDTYLFGRNSGVDTAYDYDTTAGNTDTARFDIGIAVDQLWFRHVGNNLEVSIIGTSDKFTIQNWYSGSAYHIEQFRTADNHLLLDSQVENLVQAMAAFSPPASGQTTLPQKYQDALNPVIAANWQ
;
A
#
# COMPACT_ATOMS: atom_id res chain seq x y z
N MET A 1 -121.87 -18.20 -36.31
CA MET A 1 -121.43 -18.16 -34.91
C MET A 1 -119.94 -18.08 -34.89
N ILE A 2 -119.37 -17.06 -34.26
CA ILE A 2 -117.94 -17.04 -33.93
C ILE A 2 -117.72 -18.22 -32.97
N GLU A 3 -116.77 -19.08 -33.29
CA GLU A 3 -116.25 -20.15 -32.43
C GLU A 3 -114.72 -19.99 -32.47
N LEU A 4 -114.15 -19.56 -31.34
CA LEU A 4 -112.71 -19.37 -31.10
C LEU A 4 -112.23 -20.45 -30.12
N ASN A 5 -110.93 -20.74 -30.11
CA ASN A 5 -110.28 -21.76 -29.27
C ASN A 5 -110.24 -21.41 -27.76
N ASP A 6 -111.39 -21.09 -27.16
CA ASP A 6 -111.76 -21.54 -25.80
C ASP A 6 -113.06 -22.38 -25.79
N GLY A 7 -113.62 -22.69 -26.96
CA GLY A 7 -114.86 -23.47 -27.03
C GLY A 7 -116.11 -22.68 -26.66
N ARG A 8 -116.16 -21.35 -26.88
CA ARG A 8 -117.40 -20.58 -26.72
C ARG A 8 -117.87 -19.89 -28.00
N HIS A 9 -119.14 -20.16 -28.32
CA HIS A 9 -119.88 -19.72 -29.50
C HIS A 9 -120.60 -18.37 -29.30
N TYR A 10 -120.71 -17.52 -30.33
CA TYR A 10 -121.63 -16.36 -30.37
C TYR A 10 -122.38 -16.20 -31.71
N ASP A 11 -123.72 -16.14 -31.66
CA ASP A 11 -124.69 -16.11 -32.77
C ASP A 11 -125.02 -14.72 -33.31
N ALA A 12 -125.37 -14.68 -34.58
CA ALA A 12 -125.78 -13.49 -35.30
C ALA A 12 -127.20 -13.07 -34.87
N ALA A 13 -127.33 -11.87 -34.30
CA ALA A 13 -128.59 -11.14 -34.30
C ALA A 13 -128.33 -9.62 -34.30
N GLY A 14 -128.38 -9.02 -35.49
CA GLY A 14 -128.75 -7.61 -35.68
C GLY A 14 -127.74 -6.53 -35.26
N GLY A 15 -127.15 -5.88 -36.27
CA GLY A 15 -126.84 -4.45 -36.20
C GLY A 15 -125.53 -4.07 -35.52
N VAL A 16 -124.52 -3.79 -36.34
CA VAL A 16 -123.44 -2.81 -36.14
C VAL A 16 -122.99 -2.63 -34.69
N GLY A 17 -122.30 -3.64 -34.13
CA GLY A 17 -121.60 -3.55 -32.85
C GLY A 17 -120.13 -3.28 -33.09
N THR A 18 -119.67 -2.07 -32.79
CA THR A 18 -118.25 -1.70 -32.81
C THR A 18 -117.51 -2.51 -31.75
N LEU A 19 -116.57 -3.36 -32.17
CA LEU A 19 -115.71 -4.14 -31.28
C LEU A 19 -114.62 -3.20 -30.73
N MET A 20 -114.70 -2.89 -29.44
CA MET A 20 -113.65 -2.19 -28.70
C MET A 20 -112.66 -3.24 -28.21
N ILE A 21 -111.45 -3.27 -28.77
CA ILE A 21 -110.34 -4.10 -28.31
C ILE A 21 -109.43 -3.23 -27.43
N SER A 22 -109.17 -3.68 -26.20
CA SER A 22 -108.24 -3.05 -25.26
C SER A 22 -106.97 -3.89 -25.16
N TYR A 23 -105.84 -3.34 -25.60
CA TYR A 23 -104.53 -3.98 -25.51
C TYR A 23 -103.85 -3.65 -24.18
N SER A 24 -103.06 -4.60 -23.63
CA SER A 24 -102.16 -4.32 -22.50
C SER A 24 -100.92 -3.55 -22.97
N PRO A 25 -100.23 -2.79 -22.11
CA PRO A 25 -99.05 -2.01 -22.50
C PRO A 25 -97.98 -2.86 -23.22
N GLY A 26 -97.72 -4.08 -22.73
CA GLY A 26 -96.76 -4.99 -23.36
C GLY A 26 -97.25 -5.60 -24.68
N GLN A 27 -98.56 -5.83 -24.86
CA GLN A 27 -99.11 -6.31 -26.13
C GLN A 27 -99.20 -5.21 -27.19
N LEU A 28 -99.39 -3.95 -26.76
CA LEU A 28 -99.23 -2.78 -27.62
C LEU A 28 -97.78 -2.67 -28.09
N GLY A 29 -96.81 -2.77 -27.17
CA GLY A 29 -95.38 -2.73 -27.51
C GLY A 29 -94.97 -3.83 -28.49
N LEU A 30 -95.42 -5.08 -28.30
CA LEU A 30 -95.12 -6.17 -29.24
C LEU A 30 -95.79 -5.99 -30.61
N LEU A 31 -97.01 -5.43 -30.66
CA LEU A 31 -97.71 -5.19 -31.92
C LEU A 31 -97.08 -4.01 -32.68
N GLU A 32 -96.62 -2.98 -31.96
CA GLU A 32 -95.84 -1.86 -32.49
C GLU A 32 -94.48 -2.36 -33.00
N GLN A 33 -93.72 -3.13 -32.22
CA GLN A 33 -92.47 -3.75 -32.68
C GLN A 33 -92.65 -4.67 -33.89
N SER A 34 -93.70 -5.51 -33.91
CA SER A 34 -93.95 -6.38 -35.06
C SER A 34 -94.38 -5.60 -36.31
N TYR A 35 -95.11 -4.49 -36.13
CA TYR A 35 -95.48 -3.60 -37.21
C TYR A 35 -94.24 -2.84 -37.73
N ASP A 36 -93.39 -2.33 -36.84
CA ASP A 36 -92.17 -1.64 -37.20
C ASP A 36 -91.17 -2.60 -37.87
N ALA A 37 -90.97 -3.81 -37.35
CA ALA A 37 -90.14 -4.83 -37.99
C ALA A 37 -90.68 -5.24 -39.38
N LEU A 38 -92.00 -5.39 -39.55
CA LEU A 38 -92.60 -5.65 -40.86
C LEU A 38 -92.46 -4.45 -41.80
N ARG A 39 -92.64 -3.23 -41.28
CA ARG A 39 -92.47 -1.99 -42.02
C ARG A 39 -91.04 -1.87 -42.51
N GLU A 40 -90.07 -2.06 -41.63
CA GLU A 40 -88.64 -2.04 -41.96
C GLU A 40 -88.25 -3.15 -42.92
N SER A 41 -88.72 -4.39 -42.71
CA SER A 41 -88.44 -5.50 -43.63
C SER A 41 -89.01 -5.25 -45.04
N VAL A 42 -90.23 -4.73 -45.15
CA VAL A 42 -90.84 -4.37 -46.44
C VAL A 42 -90.11 -3.18 -47.07
N TYR A 43 -89.70 -2.20 -46.26
CA TYR A 43 -88.94 -1.04 -46.70
C TYR A 43 -87.56 -1.43 -47.23
N ALA A 44 -86.78 -2.19 -46.46
CA ALA A 44 -85.48 -2.74 -46.83
C ALA A 44 -85.55 -3.57 -48.14
N ALA A 45 -86.57 -4.41 -48.30
CA ALA A 45 -86.74 -5.17 -49.53
C ALA A 45 -87.09 -4.26 -50.74
N LEU A 46 -87.94 -3.25 -50.55
CA LEU A 46 -88.35 -2.34 -51.62
C LEU A 46 -87.22 -1.37 -52.01
N ILE A 47 -86.46 -0.85 -51.06
CA ILE A 47 -85.43 0.15 -51.31
C ILE A 47 -84.27 -0.44 -52.12
N VAL A 48 -83.90 -1.70 -51.83
CA VAL A 48 -82.90 -2.44 -52.58
C VAL A 48 -83.35 -2.61 -54.03
N GLN A 49 -84.61 -2.98 -54.28
CA GLN A 49 -85.12 -3.20 -55.65
C GLN A 49 -85.43 -1.92 -56.43
N THR A 50 -85.77 -0.83 -55.76
CA THR A 50 -86.27 0.39 -56.42
C THR A 50 -85.21 1.49 -56.52
N ARG A 51 -84.41 1.70 -55.47
CA ARG A 51 -83.45 2.82 -55.36
C ARG A 51 -81.99 2.37 -55.51
N PHE A 52 -81.67 1.14 -55.09
CA PHE A 52 -80.30 0.63 -55.10
C PHE A 52 -80.01 -0.44 -56.15
N GLN A 53 -81.01 -1.00 -56.82
CA GLN A 53 -80.78 -2.01 -57.86
C GLN A 53 -79.80 -1.51 -58.94
N GLY A 54 -79.94 -0.25 -59.36
CA GLY A 54 -79.02 0.34 -60.34
C GLY A 54 -77.59 0.57 -59.84
N LEU A 55 -77.35 0.49 -58.53
CA LEU A 55 -76.01 0.45 -57.94
C LEU A 55 -75.50 -1.00 -57.90
N LEU A 56 -76.33 -1.96 -57.48
CA LEU A 56 -75.96 -3.38 -57.42
C LEU A 56 -75.64 -3.96 -58.79
N ASP A 57 -76.34 -3.52 -59.84
CA ASP A 57 -76.07 -3.90 -61.23
C ASP A 57 -74.68 -3.43 -61.73
N GLN A 58 -73.97 -2.57 -60.97
CA GLN A 58 -72.62 -2.09 -61.29
C GLN A 58 -71.51 -2.87 -60.57
N ILE A 59 -71.84 -3.89 -59.76
CA ILE A 59 -70.84 -4.76 -59.12
C ILE A 59 -70.33 -5.75 -60.16
N ASP A 60 -69.02 -5.70 -60.45
CA ASP A 60 -68.39 -6.61 -61.40
C ASP A 60 -67.64 -7.74 -60.67
N LEU A 61 -67.56 -8.90 -61.31
CA LEU A 61 -66.73 -10.02 -60.84
C LEU A 61 -65.37 -9.98 -61.55
N VAL A 62 -64.28 -9.94 -60.78
CA VAL A 62 -62.92 -10.00 -61.29
C VAL A 62 -62.31 -11.36 -60.96
N ILE A 63 -61.70 -11.98 -61.97
CA ILE A 63 -60.96 -13.23 -61.83
C ILE A 63 -59.54 -12.97 -62.30
N ASP A 64 -58.57 -13.00 -61.38
CA ASP A 64 -57.15 -12.77 -61.64
C ASP A 64 -56.26 -13.79 -60.91
N GLU A 65 -54.93 -13.62 -60.97
CA GLU A 65 -53.96 -14.53 -60.33
C GLU A 65 -54.09 -14.59 -58.79
N GLY A 66 -54.78 -13.62 -58.18
CA GLY A 66 -55.12 -13.58 -56.76
C GLY A 66 -56.46 -14.24 -56.41
N GLY A 67 -57.15 -14.86 -57.38
CA GLY A 67 -58.39 -15.60 -57.15
C GLY A 67 -59.63 -14.91 -57.71
N ILE A 68 -60.81 -15.33 -57.23
CA ILE A 68 -62.11 -14.74 -57.59
C ILE A 68 -62.43 -13.67 -56.56
N ARG A 69 -62.64 -12.43 -57.01
CA ARG A 69 -63.01 -11.31 -56.13
C ARG A 69 -64.07 -10.43 -56.80
N PHE A 70 -64.83 -9.70 -56.00
CA PHE A 70 -65.78 -8.72 -56.50
C PHE A 70 -65.12 -7.33 -56.58
N ASP A 71 -65.42 -6.57 -57.64
CA ASP A 71 -64.98 -5.18 -57.81
C ASP A 71 -66.17 -4.25 -57.61
N PHE A 72 -66.01 -3.37 -56.63
CA PHE A 72 -67.04 -2.44 -56.19
C PHE A 72 -66.73 -0.97 -56.54
N ALA A 73 -65.65 -0.70 -57.30
CA ALA A 73 -65.19 0.67 -57.57
C ALA A 73 -66.28 1.54 -58.25
N ALA A 74 -67.03 0.97 -59.19
CA ALA A 74 -68.12 1.67 -59.87
C ALA A 74 -69.27 2.02 -58.92
N VAL A 75 -69.63 1.11 -58.00
CA VAL A 75 -70.65 1.35 -56.96
C VAL A 75 -70.23 2.48 -56.03
N GLY A 76 -68.97 2.46 -55.57
CA GLY A 76 -68.41 3.53 -54.75
C GLY A 76 -68.51 4.90 -55.45
N LEU A 77 -68.05 5.00 -56.70
CA LEU A 77 -68.14 6.26 -57.47
C LEU A 77 -69.57 6.76 -57.64
N ALA A 78 -70.53 5.87 -57.90
CA ALA A 78 -71.93 6.25 -58.07
C ALA A 78 -72.56 6.78 -56.77
N LEU A 79 -72.22 6.20 -55.61
CA LEU A 79 -72.65 6.71 -54.31
C LEU A 79 -71.98 8.04 -53.96
N GLN A 80 -70.69 8.21 -54.26
CA GLN A 80 -69.97 9.48 -54.13
C GLN A 80 -70.62 10.61 -54.94
N GLU A 81 -71.03 10.32 -56.18
CA GLU A 81 -71.72 11.32 -57.02
C GLU A 81 -73.06 11.76 -56.39
N ARG A 82 -73.82 10.82 -55.81
CA ARG A 82 -75.07 11.14 -55.10
C ARG A 82 -74.81 12.05 -53.89
N VAL A 83 -73.83 11.72 -53.05
CA VAL A 83 -73.45 12.50 -51.85
C VAL A 83 -72.96 13.90 -52.21
N THR A 84 -72.17 14.05 -53.27
CA THR A 84 -71.64 15.37 -53.66
C THR A 84 -72.66 16.28 -54.35
N THR A 85 -73.70 15.71 -54.96
CA THR A 85 -74.78 16.44 -55.63
C THR A 85 -75.80 16.99 -54.63
N ASP A 86 -76.23 16.16 -53.68
CA ASP A 86 -77.10 16.52 -52.57
C ASP A 86 -76.62 15.76 -51.34
N ALA A 87 -75.95 16.48 -50.44
CA ALA A 87 -75.30 15.89 -49.27
C ALA A 87 -76.30 15.17 -48.36
N ALA A 88 -77.52 15.70 -48.19
CA ALA A 88 -78.53 15.08 -47.33
C ALA A 88 -79.09 13.80 -47.97
N GLN A 89 -79.56 13.88 -49.21
CA GLN A 89 -80.17 12.72 -49.87
C GLN A 89 -79.14 11.63 -50.21
N GLY A 90 -77.91 12.02 -50.61
CA GLY A 90 -76.85 11.06 -50.90
C GLY A 90 -76.31 10.38 -49.65
N MET A 91 -76.27 11.06 -48.50
CA MET A 91 -75.88 10.44 -47.24
C MET A 91 -76.93 9.46 -46.73
N SER A 92 -78.22 9.79 -46.84
CA SER A 92 -79.32 8.83 -46.61
C SER A 92 -79.15 7.57 -47.48
N ASP A 93 -78.86 7.74 -48.77
CA ASP A 93 -78.63 6.62 -49.68
C ASP A 93 -77.41 5.75 -49.27
N LEU A 94 -76.32 6.35 -48.78
CA LEU A 94 -75.11 5.63 -48.38
C LEU A 94 -75.29 4.87 -47.06
N ILE A 95 -75.97 5.46 -46.07
CA ILE A 95 -76.31 4.81 -44.80
C ILE A 95 -77.21 3.60 -45.05
N GLU A 96 -78.29 3.80 -45.80
CA GLU A 96 -79.26 2.73 -46.06
C GLU A 96 -78.66 1.62 -46.96
N PHE A 97 -77.72 1.95 -47.86
CA PHE A 97 -77.01 0.92 -48.64
C PHE A 97 -76.13 0.04 -47.76
N ASN A 98 -75.38 0.63 -46.82
CA ASN A 98 -74.53 -0.14 -45.92
C ASN A 98 -75.33 -0.96 -44.91
N ARG A 99 -76.43 -0.41 -44.39
CA ARG A 99 -77.32 -1.12 -43.45
C ARG A 99 -77.99 -2.33 -44.10
N TYR A 100 -78.55 -2.18 -45.31
CA TYR A 100 -79.36 -3.25 -45.93
C TYR A 100 -78.61 -4.14 -46.92
N VAL A 101 -77.46 -3.69 -47.46
CA VAL A 101 -76.69 -4.46 -48.44
C VAL A 101 -75.22 -4.63 -48.05
N GLY A 102 -74.66 -3.68 -47.30
CA GLY A 102 -73.24 -3.64 -46.96
C GLY A 102 -72.74 -4.90 -46.24
N GLY A 103 -73.48 -5.41 -45.26
CA GLY A 103 -73.10 -6.63 -44.52
C GLY A 103 -72.87 -7.85 -45.42
N MET A 104 -73.74 -8.06 -46.42
CA MET A 104 -73.60 -9.16 -47.39
C MET A 104 -72.34 -9.03 -48.25
N LEU A 105 -71.95 -7.79 -48.59
CA LEU A 105 -70.82 -7.53 -49.49
C LEU A 105 -69.49 -7.37 -48.74
N ARG A 106 -69.51 -7.11 -47.44
CA ARG A 106 -68.31 -6.82 -46.63
C ARG A 106 -67.34 -7.99 -46.58
N GLY A 107 -67.85 -9.20 -46.34
CA GLY A 107 -67.07 -10.45 -46.43
C GLY A 107 -66.50 -10.74 -47.83
N MET A 108 -66.92 -9.98 -48.85
CA MET A 108 -66.44 -10.09 -50.23
C MET A 108 -65.52 -8.93 -50.65
N GLY A 109 -65.16 -8.05 -49.71
CA GLY A 109 -64.24 -6.92 -49.94
C GLY A 109 -64.91 -5.55 -50.18
N TRP A 110 -66.21 -5.38 -49.91
CA TRP A 110 -66.86 -4.07 -50.00
C TRP A 110 -66.51 -3.16 -48.81
N GLY A 111 -65.80 -2.05 -49.08
CA GLY A 111 -65.37 -1.06 -48.09
C GLY A 111 -66.38 0.08 -47.82
N GLY A 112 -67.68 -0.18 -47.97
CA GLY A 112 -68.70 0.87 -47.88
C GLY A 112 -68.84 1.53 -46.50
N LEU A 113 -68.43 0.85 -45.43
CA LEU A 113 -68.41 1.41 -44.07
C LEU A 113 -67.36 2.51 -43.92
N GLY A 114 -66.11 2.27 -44.33
CA GLY A 114 -65.08 3.32 -44.33
C GLY A 114 -65.43 4.50 -45.26
N MET A 115 -66.15 4.24 -46.36
CA MET A 115 -66.69 5.32 -47.21
C MET A 115 -67.76 6.16 -46.50
N MET A 116 -68.66 5.51 -45.77
CA MET A 116 -69.70 6.17 -44.96
C MET A 116 -69.09 7.02 -43.86
N GLU A 117 -68.18 6.43 -43.07
CA GLU A 117 -67.45 7.11 -42.01
C GLU A 117 -66.69 8.35 -42.54
N GLY A 118 -65.93 8.19 -43.64
CA GLY A 118 -65.15 9.27 -44.23
C GLY A 118 -65.98 10.48 -44.68
N TYR A 119 -67.19 10.27 -45.20
CA TYR A 119 -68.09 11.38 -45.53
C TYR A 119 -68.75 12.00 -44.30
N MET A 120 -69.15 11.18 -43.32
CA MET A 120 -69.73 11.67 -42.07
C MET A 120 -68.79 12.67 -41.37
N ARG A 121 -67.48 12.39 -41.38
CA ARG A 121 -66.43 13.26 -40.81
C ARG A 121 -66.19 14.57 -41.58
N THR A 122 -66.42 14.59 -42.90
CA THR A 122 -65.91 15.68 -43.76
C THR A 122 -66.97 16.64 -44.28
N LEU A 123 -68.26 16.26 -44.31
CA LEU A 123 -69.32 17.12 -44.83
C LEU A 123 -69.75 18.20 -43.81
N PRO A 124 -69.94 19.47 -44.23
CA PRO A 124 -70.47 20.50 -43.36
C PRO A 124 -71.96 20.27 -43.08
N VAL A 125 -72.34 20.26 -41.80
CA VAL A 125 -73.70 19.94 -41.36
C VAL A 125 -74.67 21.09 -41.64
N SER A 126 -75.53 20.92 -42.65
CA SER A 126 -76.69 21.80 -42.89
C SER A 126 -77.92 21.33 -42.09
N ALA A 127 -78.97 22.15 -42.02
CA ALA A 127 -80.20 21.76 -41.32
C ALA A 127 -80.88 20.53 -41.94
N GLU A 128 -80.73 20.34 -43.25
CA GLU A 128 -81.26 19.19 -43.99
C GLU A 128 -80.44 17.92 -43.75
N LEU A 129 -79.10 18.03 -43.69
CA LEU A 129 -78.23 16.89 -43.36
C LEU A 129 -78.36 16.50 -41.89
N GLN A 130 -78.54 17.47 -40.98
CA GLN A 130 -78.83 17.19 -39.58
C GLN A 130 -80.16 16.41 -39.43
N ALA A 131 -81.17 16.72 -40.24
CA ALA A 131 -82.43 15.95 -40.22
C ALA A 131 -82.26 14.50 -40.67
N VAL A 132 -81.31 14.22 -41.58
CA VAL A 132 -80.96 12.84 -41.98
C VAL A 132 -80.19 12.13 -40.88
N TYR A 133 -79.26 12.82 -40.20
CA TYR A 133 -78.58 12.25 -39.04
C TYR A 133 -79.55 11.96 -37.89
N ASP A 134 -80.49 12.87 -37.62
CA ASP A 134 -81.54 12.65 -36.61
C ASP A 134 -82.51 11.51 -37.02
N GLU A 135 -82.67 11.21 -38.31
CA GLU A 135 -83.53 10.11 -38.81
C GLU A 135 -82.87 8.74 -38.64
N PHE A 136 -81.55 8.65 -38.80
CA PHE A 136 -80.79 7.40 -38.72
C PHE A 136 -79.99 7.25 -37.41
N ASN A 137 -80.34 8.04 -36.38
CA ASN A 137 -79.62 8.10 -35.11
C ASN A 137 -78.09 8.22 -35.27
N VAL A 138 -77.65 9.04 -36.23
CA VAL A 138 -76.23 9.26 -36.48
C VAL A 138 -75.71 10.32 -35.53
N SER A 139 -74.66 10.00 -34.79
CA SER A 139 -73.88 10.96 -34.01
C SER A 139 -72.46 11.08 -34.58
N VAL A 140 -72.12 12.29 -35.04
CA VAL A 140 -70.77 12.62 -35.53
C VAL A 140 -70.20 13.72 -34.66
N GLU A 141 -69.08 13.46 -33.98
CA GLU A 141 -68.42 14.47 -33.14
C GLU A 141 -67.01 14.79 -33.62
N GLY A 142 -66.69 16.09 -33.66
CA GLY A 142 -65.38 16.59 -34.11
C GLY A 142 -64.44 16.98 -32.97
N GLN A 143 -64.86 16.85 -31.70
CA GLN A 143 -64.02 17.12 -30.53
C GLN A 143 -63.18 15.91 -30.15
N ALA A 144 -61.92 16.16 -29.80
CA ALA A 144 -61.07 15.15 -29.17
C ALA A 144 -61.57 14.80 -27.77
N GLY A 145 -61.57 13.51 -27.40
CA GLY A 145 -62.03 13.04 -26.10
C GLY A 145 -63.55 12.92 -25.98
N PHE A 146 -64.24 12.56 -27.07
CA PHE A 146 -65.70 12.42 -27.09
C PHE A 146 -66.17 11.17 -26.34
N THR A 147 -67.26 11.30 -25.59
CA THR A 147 -68.02 10.15 -25.06
C THR A 147 -69.35 10.07 -25.78
N GLY A 148 -69.45 9.17 -26.76
CA GLY A 148 -70.67 8.88 -27.49
C GLY A 148 -71.50 7.84 -26.77
N ARG A 149 -72.82 8.04 -26.69
CA ARG A 149 -73.76 7.07 -26.12
C ARG A 149 -74.98 6.96 -27.03
N GLY A 150 -75.21 5.77 -27.53
CA GLY A 150 -76.42 5.37 -28.22
C GLY A 150 -77.61 5.17 -27.29
N ASP A 151 -78.73 4.76 -27.87
CA ASP A 151 -79.95 4.39 -27.18
C ASP A 151 -80.34 2.92 -27.43
N ALA A 152 -81.62 2.62 -27.62
CA ALA A 152 -82.11 1.24 -27.75
C ALA A 152 -82.51 0.91 -29.21
N ALA A 153 -82.11 1.75 -30.15
CA ALA A 153 -82.30 1.59 -31.58
C ALA A 153 -80.94 1.64 -32.27
N ASP A 154 -80.82 0.98 -33.42
CA ASP A 154 -79.58 0.92 -34.21
C ASP A 154 -78.97 2.31 -34.43
N ASP A 155 -77.82 2.53 -33.81
CA ASP A 155 -77.08 3.78 -33.80
C ASP A 155 -75.86 3.71 -34.71
N ILE A 156 -75.51 4.87 -35.28
CA ILE A 156 -74.24 5.04 -35.99
C ILE A 156 -73.44 6.12 -35.27
N ILE A 157 -72.37 5.72 -34.60
CA ILE A 157 -71.53 6.63 -33.82
C ILE A 157 -70.16 6.74 -34.48
N VAL A 158 -69.85 7.93 -34.97
CA VAL A 158 -68.56 8.27 -35.57
C VAL A 158 -67.84 9.25 -34.67
N ALA A 159 -66.79 8.78 -34.02
CA ALA A 159 -65.99 9.60 -33.13
C ALA A 159 -65.01 10.50 -33.90
N GLY A 160 -64.17 11.26 -33.20
CA GLY A 160 -63.31 12.29 -33.76
C GLY A 160 -61.87 11.80 -33.96
N ALA A 161 -60.91 12.69 -33.72
CA ALA A 161 -59.51 12.30 -33.49
C ALA A 161 -59.20 12.41 -31.99
N GLY A 162 -58.32 11.55 -31.48
CA GLY A 162 -57.94 11.39 -30.08
C GLY A 162 -58.84 10.40 -29.34
N ASP A 163 -58.35 9.84 -28.24
CA ASP A 163 -58.98 8.76 -27.45
C ASP A 163 -60.47 8.99 -27.11
N ASN A 164 -61.37 8.16 -27.65
CA ASN A 164 -62.82 8.26 -27.55
C ASN A 164 -63.42 7.06 -26.82
N MET A 165 -64.60 7.28 -26.24
CA MET A 165 -65.34 6.22 -25.56
C MET A 165 -66.75 6.12 -26.13
N LEU A 166 -67.04 5.01 -26.79
CA LEU A 166 -68.30 4.76 -27.49
C LEU A 166 -69.10 3.67 -26.79
N TYR A 167 -70.38 3.94 -26.59
CA TYR A 167 -71.35 2.99 -26.07
C TYR A 167 -72.49 2.86 -27.08
N GLY A 168 -72.73 1.66 -27.62
CA GLY A 168 -73.83 1.36 -28.55
C GLY A 168 -75.17 1.27 -27.80
N ALA A 169 -75.19 0.48 -26.72
CA ALA A 169 -76.32 0.17 -25.86
C ALA A 169 -77.23 -0.94 -26.41
N GLY A 170 -78.34 -0.64 -27.07
CA GLY A 170 -79.20 -1.67 -27.63
C GLY A 170 -79.54 -1.40 -29.09
N GLY A 171 -79.46 -2.41 -29.95
CA GLY A 171 -79.67 -2.23 -31.39
C GLY A 171 -78.57 -2.94 -32.17
N ASP A 172 -78.68 -3.01 -33.50
CA ASP A 172 -77.55 -3.45 -34.32
C ASP A 172 -76.69 -2.22 -34.67
N ASP A 173 -75.65 -1.96 -33.89
CA ASP A 173 -74.91 -0.70 -33.91
C ASP A 173 -73.67 -0.74 -34.81
N VAL A 174 -73.32 0.43 -35.35
CA VAL A 174 -72.08 0.63 -36.11
C VAL A 174 -71.23 1.71 -35.45
N LEU A 175 -70.11 1.30 -34.88
CA LEU A 175 -69.28 2.14 -34.02
C LEU A 175 -67.88 2.30 -34.63
N PHE A 176 -67.51 3.55 -34.95
CA PHE A 176 -66.21 3.92 -35.50
C PHE A 176 -65.44 4.80 -34.52
N GLY A 177 -64.31 4.29 -34.03
CA GLY A 177 -63.39 5.03 -33.17
C GLY A 177 -62.66 6.14 -33.95
N GLY A 178 -61.89 5.75 -34.95
CA GLY A 178 -61.17 6.69 -35.81
C GLY A 178 -59.70 6.76 -35.47
N ASP A 179 -59.14 7.96 -35.34
CA ASP A 179 -57.73 8.11 -34.94
C ASP A 179 -57.66 8.27 -33.42
N GLY A 180 -56.89 7.45 -32.71
CA GLY A 180 -56.76 7.55 -31.24
C GLY A 180 -56.74 6.18 -30.59
N ASN A 181 -56.61 6.10 -29.26
CA ASN A 181 -56.84 4.83 -28.56
C ASN A 181 -58.28 4.84 -28.04
N ASP A 182 -59.16 4.14 -28.75
CA ASP A 182 -60.59 4.19 -28.53
C ASP A 182 -61.09 2.99 -27.73
N ALA A 183 -62.11 3.22 -26.91
CA ALA A 183 -62.81 2.19 -26.16
C ALA A 183 -64.25 2.08 -26.66
N ILE A 184 -64.54 0.99 -27.37
CA ILE A 184 -65.83 0.71 -28.00
C ILE A 184 -66.51 -0.43 -27.27
N LEU A 185 -67.66 -0.13 -26.66
CA LEU A 185 -68.53 -1.10 -25.99
C LEU A 185 -69.89 -1.08 -26.69
N ALA A 186 -70.19 -2.10 -27.51
CA ALA A 186 -71.41 -2.09 -28.29
C ALA A 186 -72.65 -2.53 -27.47
N GLU A 187 -72.46 -3.48 -26.55
CA GLU A 187 -73.46 -4.01 -25.61
C GLU A 187 -74.39 -5.08 -26.21
N ASP A 188 -75.70 -4.84 -26.37
CA ASP A 188 -76.64 -5.86 -26.87
C ASP A 188 -76.99 -5.57 -28.35
N GLY A 189 -76.65 -6.47 -29.27
CA GLY A 189 -76.77 -6.18 -30.69
C GLY A 189 -75.97 -7.12 -31.58
N ASN A 190 -76.21 -7.14 -32.89
CA ASN A 190 -75.22 -7.70 -33.82
C ASN A 190 -74.34 -6.55 -34.31
N ASP A 191 -73.29 -6.28 -33.55
CA ASP A 191 -72.60 -5.02 -33.67
C ASP A 191 -71.39 -5.11 -34.59
N ILE A 192 -71.07 -3.98 -35.21
CA ILE A 192 -69.90 -3.85 -36.08
C ILE A 192 -68.98 -2.79 -35.48
N LEU A 193 -67.81 -3.25 -35.04
CA LEU A 193 -66.84 -2.43 -34.35
C LEU A 193 -65.60 -2.28 -35.20
N ASP A 194 -65.22 -1.02 -35.45
CA ASP A 194 -63.97 -0.65 -36.09
C ASP A 194 -63.26 0.39 -35.21
N GLY A 195 -62.14 -0.01 -34.62
CA GLY A 195 -61.31 0.86 -33.80
C GLY A 195 -60.72 2.01 -34.61
N GLY A 196 -60.38 1.76 -35.88
CA GLY A 196 -59.65 2.70 -36.72
C GLY A 196 -58.14 2.55 -36.52
N SER A 197 -57.42 3.67 -36.38
CA SER A 197 -55.97 3.67 -36.16
C SER A 197 -55.67 4.03 -34.72
N GLY A 198 -54.96 3.16 -34.01
CA GLY A 198 -54.98 3.28 -32.56
C GLY A 198 -54.34 2.12 -31.85
N ASN A 199 -54.60 2.03 -30.55
CA ASN A 199 -54.55 0.74 -29.86
C ASN A 199 -55.89 0.64 -29.14
N ASP A 200 -56.82 -0.04 -29.78
CA ASP A 200 -58.22 0.07 -29.45
C ASP A 200 -58.68 -1.10 -28.58
N PHE A 201 -59.67 -0.83 -27.73
CA PHE A 201 -60.37 -1.85 -26.96
C PHE A 201 -61.77 -2.02 -27.54
N LEU A 202 -62.03 -3.22 -28.08
CA LEU A 202 -63.30 -3.56 -28.72
C LEU A 202 -64.01 -4.66 -27.93
N SER A 203 -65.24 -4.39 -27.54
CA SER A 203 -66.15 -5.34 -26.89
C SER A 203 -67.50 -5.26 -27.58
N GLY A 204 -67.86 -6.30 -28.32
CA GLY A 204 -69.17 -6.43 -28.98
C GLY A 204 -70.24 -6.59 -27.92
N GLY A 205 -70.33 -7.77 -27.31
CA GLY A 205 -71.21 -8.02 -26.18
C GLY A 205 -72.11 -9.20 -26.51
N ASN A 206 -73.41 -9.07 -26.29
CA ASN A 206 -74.35 -10.14 -26.64
C ASN A 206 -74.86 -9.95 -28.07
N GLY A 207 -74.96 -11.03 -28.85
CA GLY A 207 -75.28 -11.02 -30.27
C GLY A 207 -74.08 -11.39 -31.14
N SER A 208 -74.24 -11.44 -32.47
CA SER A 208 -73.15 -11.87 -33.36
C SER A 208 -72.30 -10.68 -33.78
N ASP A 209 -71.17 -10.52 -33.12
CA ASP A 209 -70.36 -9.32 -33.25
C ASP A 209 -69.24 -9.50 -34.28
N THR A 210 -68.99 -8.44 -35.05
CA THR A 210 -67.91 -8.41 -36.03
C THR A 210 -66.89 -7.33 -35.67
N TYR A 211 -65.67 -7.78 -35.37
CA TYR A 211 -64.52 -6.91 -35.10
C TYR A 211 -63.68 -6.80 -36.37
N LEU A 212 -63.55 -5.58 -36.89
CA LEU A 212 -62.75 -5.31 -38.08
C LEU A 212 -61.30 -5.03 -37.68
N PHE A 213 -60.35 -5.69 -38.33
CA PHE A 213 -58.93 -5.50 -38.05
C PHE A 213 -58.09 -5.59 -39.33
N GLY A 214 -57.06 -4.74 -39.47
CA GLY A 214 -56.26 -4.69 -40.69
C GLY A 214 -54.91 -4.01 -40.53
N ARG A 215 -54.25 -3.74 -41.66
CA ARG A 215 -52.99 -3.00 -41.66
C ARG A 215 -53.23 -1.55 -41.24
N GLY A 216 -52.46 -1.06 -40.27
CA GLY A 216 -52.59 0.29 -39.74
C GLY A 216 -53.62 0.43 -38.63
N SER A 217 -54.26 -0.67 -38.19
CA SER A 217 -55.14 -0.66 -37.03
C SER A 217 -54.38 -0.47 -35.71
N GLY A 218 -53.14 -0.97 -35.64
CA GLY A 218 -52.29 -0.91 -34.46
C GLY A 218 -52.42 -2.14 -33.55
N MET A 219 -52.27 -1.97 -32.24
CA MET A 219 -52.27 -3.09 -31.28
C MET A 219 -53.59 -3.17 -30.52
N ASP A 220 -54.56 -3.86 -31.12
CA ASP A 220 -55.93 -3.88 -30.62
C ASP A 220 -56.19 -5.06 -29.69
N VAL A 221 -57.16 -4.85 -28.79
CA VAL A 221 -57.62 -5.86 -27.83
C VAL A 221 -59.10 -6.11 -28.04
N VAL A 222 -59.43 -7.37 -28.30
CA VAL A 222 -60.81 -7.84 -28.40
C VAL A 222 -61.18 -8.65 -27.16
N SER A 223 -62.29 -8.25 -26.55
CA SER A 223 -62.96 -9.00 -25.50
C SER A 223 -64.25 -9.58 -26.05
N ASN A 224 -64.25 -10.88 -26.36
CA ASN A 224 -65.46 -11.59 -26.79
C ASN A 224 -66.28 -12.16 -25.61
N PHE A 225 -66.14 -11.54 -24.44
CA PHE A 225 -66.82 -11.99 -23.23
C PHE A 225 -68.32 -11.73 -23.32
N THR A 226 -69.12 -12.78 -23.08
CA THR A 226 -70.57 -12.66 -23.00
C THR A 226 -71.15 -13.12 -21.67
N ASN A 227 -72.26 -12.49 -21.29
CA ASN A 227 -72.96 -12.82 -20.06
C ASN A 227 -74.19 -13.68 -20.34
N ASN A 228 -73.97 -14.99 -20.48
CA ASN A 228 -75.02 -15.97 -20.76
C ASN A 228 -75.85 -15.59 -21.99
N ASP A 229 -75.16 -15.21 -23.07
CA ASP A 229 -75.82 -14.93 -24.34
C ASP A 229 -76.54 -16.19 -24.83
N THR A 230 -77.82 -16.05 -25.16
CA THR A 230 -78.69 -17.13 -25.63
C THR A 230 -79.08 -16.97 -27.09
N THR A 231 -78.44 -16.04 -27.80
CA THR A 231 -78.66 -15.78 -29.22
C THR A 231 -78.41 -17.06 -30.03
N PRO A 232 -79.44 -17.60 -30.71
CA PRO A 232 -79.26 -18.79 -31.54
C PRO A 232 -78.31 -18.52 -32.69
N ASP A 233 -77.44 -19.50 -33.00
CA ASP A 233 -76.46 -19.43 -34.09
C ASP A 233 -75.48 -18.25 -33.98
N LYS A 234 -75.18 -17.81 -32.74
CA LYS A 234 -74.18 -16.78 -32.44
C LYS A 234 -72.85 -17.10 -33.12
N THR A 235 -72.34 -16.13 -33.89
CA THR A 235 -71.06 -16.24 -34.57
C THR A 235 -70.28 -14.95 -34.39
N ASP A 236 -69.38 -14.93 -33.42
CA ASP A 236 -68.45 -13.82 -33.28
C ASP A 236 -67.27 -14.01 -34.23
N ALA A 237 -66.90 -12.92 -34.87
CA ALA A 237 -65.94 -12.94 -35.95
C ALA A 237 -64.89 -11.84 -35.78
N ILE A 238 -63.63 -12.25 -35.82
CA ILE A 238 -62.58 -11.34 -36.27
C ILE A 238 -62.58 -11.41 -37.80
N GLN A 239 -62.74 -10.25 -38.43
CA GLN A 239 -62.65 -10.15 -39.87
C GLN A 239 -61.45 -9.30 -40.27
N PHE A 240 -60.48 -9.93 -40.93
CA PHE A 240 -59.32 -9.23 -41.47
C PHE A 240 -59.67 -8.42 -42.73
N ALA A 241 -59.04 -7.25 -42.86
CA ALA A 241 -59.09 -6.44 -44.07
C ALA A 241 -58.58 -7.20 -45.31
N ALA A 242 -59.04 -6.78 -46.50
CA ALA A 242 -58.85 -7.53 -47.75
C ALA A 242 -57.38 -7.70 -48.19
N ASP A 243 -56.44 -6.98 -47.60
CA ASP A 243 -55.01 -6.98 -47.89
C ASP A 243 -54.16 -7.83 -46.92
N VAL A 244 -54.80 -8.64 -46.06
CA VAL A 244 -54.16 -9.56 -45.11
C VAL A 244 -54.47 -11.01 -45.48
N LEU A 245 -53.43 -11.83 -45.73
CA LEU A 245 -53.56 -13.26 -46.05
C LEU A 245 -53.29 -14.16 -44.83
N PRO A 246 -53.88 -15.37 -44.72
CA PRO A 246 -53.66 -16.27 -43.58
C PRO A 246 -52.19 -16.62 -43.33
N SER A 247 -51.41 -16.85 -44.39
CA SER A 247 -49.97 -17.16 -44.28
C SER A 247 -49.12 -15.99 -43.79
N GLN A 248 -49.70 -14.79 -43.71
CA GLN A 248 -49.06 -13.60 -43.17
C GLN A 248 -49.41 -13.39 -41.70
N VAL A 249 -50.26 -14.24 -41.10
CA VAL A 249 -50.62 -14.14 -39.69
C VAL A 249 -49.85 -15.20 -38.90
N THR A 250 -49.15 -14.75 -37.87
CA THR A 250 -48.50 -15.64 -36.89
C THR A 250 -49.38 -15.77 -35.66
N VAL A 251 -49.48 -16.99 -35.14
CA VAL A 251 -50.20 -17.30 -33.91
C VAL A 251 -49.21 -17.42 -32.76
N SER A 252 -49.57 -16.86 -31.61
CA SER A 252 -48.82 -17.06 -30.37
C SER A 252 -49.80 -17.05 -29.19
N ARG A 253 -49.40 -17.73 -28.12
CA ARG A 253 -50.19 -17.83 -26.89
C ARG A 253 -49.57 -16.97 -25.81
N LEU A 254 -50.39 -16.09 -25.21
CA LEU A 254 -50.01 -15.30 -24.05
C LEU A 254 -50.94 -15.65 -22.88
N ASN A 255 -50.49 -16.54 -21.98
CA ASN A 255 -51.34 -17.14 -20.95
C ASN A 255 -52.55 -17.86 -21.55
N HIS A 256 -53.77 -17.37 -21.32
CA HIS A 256 -54.99 -17.87 -21.95
C HIS A 256 -55.36 -17.10 -23.22
N ASP A 257 -54.62 -16.06 -23.60
CA ASP A 257 -54.98 -15.22 -24.72
C ASP A 257 -54.36 -15.72 -26.02
N LEU A 258 -55.07 -15.51 -27.12
CA LEU A 258 -54.55 -15.69 -28.47
C LEU A 258 -54.05 -14.33 -28.97
N VAL A 259 -52.81 -14.30 -29.48
CA VAL A 259 -52.26 -13.12 -30.13
C VAL A 259 -52.02 -13.44 -31.60
N LEU A 260 -52.69 -12.69 -32.47
CA LEU A 260 -52.53 -12.72 -33.91
C LEU A 260 -51.69 -11.52 -34.34
N SER A 261 -50.60 -11.73 -35.06
CA SER A 261 -49.76 -10.63 -35.57
C SER A 261 -49.65 -10.67 -37.08
N ILE A 262 -49.75 -9.52 -37.74
CA ILE A 262 -49.60 -9.42 -39.20
C ILE A 262 -48.11 -9.27 -39.52
N ALA A 263 -47.54 -10.25 -40.21
CA ALA A 263 -46.15 -10.27 -40.59
C ALA A 263 -45.77 -9.03 -41.43
N GLY A 264 -44.68 -8.39 -41.00
CA GLY A 264 -44.13 -7.20 -41.65
C GLY A 264 -44.75 -5.87 -41.21
N THR A 265 -45.67 -5.86 -40.24
CA THR A 265 -46.18 -4.63 -39.59
C THR A 265 -46.07 -4.73 -38.06
N THR A 266 -46.46 -3.65 -37.36
CA THR A 266 -46.63 -3.64 -35.90
C THR A 266 -48.06 -3.95 -35.48
N ASP A 267 -48.94 -4.30 -36.43
CA ASP A 267 -50.35 -4.53 -36.17
C ASP A 267 -50.53 -5.91 -35.53
N SER A 268 -51.16 -5.94 -34.35
CA SER A 268 -51.45 -7.18 -33.63
C SER A 268 -52.83 -7.12 -32.99
N LEU A 269 -53.52 -8.26 -32.97
CA LEU A 269 -54.80 -8.42 -32.31
C LEU A 269 -54.67 -9.42 -31.16
N ARG A 270 -54.97 -8.97 -29.94
CA ARG A 270 -55.03 -9.83 -28.75
C ARG A 270 -56.49 -10.17 -28.43
N ILE A 271 -56.79 -11.47 -28.44
CA ILE A 271 -58.09 -12.03 -28.09
C ILE A 271 -57.99 -12.60 -26.68
N LEU A 272 -58.71 -11.98 -25.75
CA LEU A 272 -58.66 -12.35 -24.34
C LEU A 272 -59.30 -13.72 -24.09
N ASP A 273 -58.66 -14.53 -23.25
CA ASP A 273 -59.15 -15.82 -22.71
C ASP A 273 -59.52 -16.91 -23.74
N PHE A 274 -58.98 -16.83 -24.97
CA PHE A 274 -59.22 -17.81 -26.05
C PHE A 274 -58.96 -19.28 -25.65
N PHE A 275 -57.89 -19.54 -24.89
CA PHE A 275 -57.49 -20.87 -24.42
C PHE A 275 -57.98 -21.20 -23.01
N PHE A 276 -58.89 -20.41 -22.42
CA PHE A 276 -59.40 -20.69 -21.08
C PHE A 276 -60.12 -22.05 -21.05
N GLN A 277 -59.71 -22.93 -20.13
CA GLN A 277 -60.15 -24.34 -20.06
C GLN A 277 -59.96 -25.08 -21.39
N ASP A 278 -58.76 -24.94 -21.97
CA ASP A 278 -58.39 -25.47 -23.28
C ASP A 278 -59.39 -25.06 -24.37
N GLY A 279 -59.95 -23.86 -24.28
CA GLY A 279 -60.88 -23.34 -25.29
C GLY A 279 -62.29 -23.93 -25.24
N LEU A 280 -62.63 -24.67 -24.18
CA LEU A 280 -63.94 -25.32 -24.04
C LEU A 280 -65.01 -24.41 -23.41
N ASN A 281 -64.67 -23.18 -23.01
CA ASN A 281 -65.59 -22.27 -22.32
C ASN A 281 -66.44 -21.44 -23.30
N PRO A 282 -67.78 -21.54 -23.30
CA PRO A 282 -68.65 -20.85 -24.26
C PRO A 282 -68.73 -19.32 -24.07
N ASN A 283 -68.37 -18.77 -22.91
CA ASN A 283 -68.53 -17.33 -22.64
C ASN A 283 -67.41 -16.46 -23.22
N TYR A 284 -66.26 -17.05 -23.58
CA TYR A 284 -65.09 -16.36 -24.16
C TYR A 284 -64.81 -16.82 -25.58
N ARG A 285 -65.69 -17.67 -26.12
CA ARG A 285 -65.43 -18.41 -27.34
C ARG A 285 -65.51 -17.47 -28.52
N LEU A 286 -64.41 -17.34 -29.25
CA LEU A 286 -64.42 -16.76 -30.59
C LEU A 286 -64.63 -17.90 -31.58
N GLU A 287 -65.72 -17.86 -32.35
CA GLU A 287 -66.06 -18.95 -33.26
C GLU A 287 -65.10 -19.03 -34.45
N GLN A 288 -64.76 -17.88 -35.04
CA GLN A 288 -64.06 -17.84 -36.32
C GLN A 288 -63.15 -16.61 -36.47
N ILE A 289 -62.00 -16.84 -37.08
CA ILE A 289 -61.14 -15.80 -37.65
C ILE A 289 -61.24 -15.91 -39.16
N LEU A 290 -61.76 -14.86 -39.82
CA LEU A 290 -62.09 -14.86 -41.23
C LEU A 290 -61.14 -13.97 -42.04
N PHE A 291 -60.75 -14.47 -43.20
CA PHE A 291 -59.95 -13.77 -44.20
C PHE A 291 -60.76 -13.51 -45.47
N ALA A 292 -60.40 -12.45 -46.21
CA ALA A 292 -61.12 -12.07 -47.44
C ALA A 292 -61.04 -13.11 -48.57
N ASP A 293 -60.12 -14.08 -48.50
CA ASP A 293 -60.02 -15.22 -49.42
C ASP A 293 -60.98 -16.38 -49.08
N GLY A 294 -61.70 -16.29 -47.96
CA GLY A 294 -62.63 -17.30 -47.46
C GLY A 294 -62.01 -18.33 -46.50
N THR A 295 -60.73 -18.21 -46.14
CA THR A 295 -60.09 -19.06 -45.12
C THR A 295 -60.69 -18.77 -43.74
N VAL A 296 -60.93 -19.84 -42.97
CA VAL A 296 -61.45 -19.79 -41.60
C VAL A 296 -60.53 -20.58 -40.68
N TRP A 297 -60.08 -19.96 -39.59
CA TRP A 297 -59.40 -20.67 -38.49
C TRP A 297 -60.38 -20.92 -37.34
N ASP A 298 -60.44 -22.19 -36.92
CA ASP A 298 -61.16 -22.65 -35.74
C ASP A 298 -60.20 -23.00 -34.59
N ILE A 299 -60.76 -23.32 -33.42
CA ILE A 299 -60.00 -23.50 -32.19
C ILE A 299 -59.05 -24.71 -32.21
N GLU A 300 -59.46 -25.83 -32.82
CA GLU A 300 -58.65 -27.05 -32.85
C GLU A 300 -57.48 -26.90 -33.83
N THR A 301 -57.70 -26.19 -34.94
CA THR A 301 -56.62 -25.80 -35.86
C THR A 301 -55.59 -24.95 -35.14
N VAL A 302 -56.01 -23.99 -34.31
CA VAL A 302 -55.10 -23.13 -33.53
C VAL A 302 -54.35 -23.94 -32.47
N LYS A 303 -54.99 -24.90 -31.77
CA LYS A 303 -54.30 -25.76 -30.77
C LYS A 303 -53.21 -26.64 -31.36
N ALA A 304 -53.47 -27.30 -32.48
CA ALA A 304 -52.48 -28.16 -33.12
C ALA A 304 -51.23 -27.38 -33.57
N MET A 305 -51.40 -26.11 -33.93
CA MET A 305 -50.28 -25.22 -34.25
C MET A 305 -49.44 -24.86 -33.00
N MET A 306 -49.95 -25.03 -31.77
CA MET A 306 -49.23 -24.73 -30.52
C MET A 306 -48.40 -25.90 -29.98
N LEU A 307 -48.60 -27.14 -30.46
CA LEU A 307 -47.84 -28.34 -30.03
C LEU A 307 -46.67 -28.69 -30.95
N GLN A 308 -46.41 -27.85 -31.95
CA GLN A 308 -45.28 -27.99 -32.86
C GLN A 308 -44.38 -26.78 -32.63
N GLY A 309 -43.22 -27.02 -32.05
CA GLY A 309 -42.20 -26.00 -31.96
C GLY A 309 -41.51 -25.75 -33.30
N THR A 310 -40.54 -24.88 -33.24
CA THR A 310 -39.76 -24.35 -34.34
C THR A 310 -38.29 -24.69 -34.13
N ASP A 311 -37.41 -24.21 -35.00
CA ASP A 311 -35.96 -24.34 -34.77
C ASP A 311 -35.43 -23.28 -33.76
N ALA A 312 -36.32 -22.56 -33.07
CA ALA A 312 -35.98 -21.54 -32.07
C ALA A 312 -36.40 -22.01 -30.67
N ASP A 313 -35.89 -21.36 -29.63
CA ASP A 313 -36.26 -21.69 -28.24
C ASP A 313 -37.76 -21.46 -28.00
N ASP A 314 -38.51 -22.55 -27.87
CA ASP A 314 -39.96 -22.57 -27.74
C ASP A 314 -40.42 -22.93 -26.32
N HIS A 315 -41.58 -22.41 -25.93
CA HIS A 315 -42.24 -22.78 -24.69
C HIS A 315 -43.58 -23.46 -25.01
N ILE A 316 -43.56 -24.79 -25.00
CA ILE A 316 -44.68 -25.62 -25.43
C ILE A 316 -45.45 -26.12 -24.21
N LEU A 317 -46.75 -25.83 -24.21
CA LEU A 317 -47.69 -26.30 -23.21
C LEU A 317 -48.65 -27.30 -23.86
N GLY A 318 -48.55 -28.55 -23.44
CA GLY A 318 -49.53 -29.61 -23.70
C GLY A 318 -50.87 -29.35 -23.03
N TYR A 319 -51.76 -30.31 -23.20
CA TYR A 319 -53.14 -30.31 -22.76
C TYR A 319 -53.37 -31.47 -21.77
N GLY A 320 -54.61 -31.62 -21.27
CA GLY A 320 -54.96 -32.76 -20.42
C GLY A 320 -55.23 -34.08 -21.18
N SER A 321 -54.64 -34.25 -22.36
CA SER A 321 -54.81 -35.40 -23.27
C SER A 321 -53.48 -36.05 -23.57
N ASP A 322 -53.51 -37.29 -24.10
CA ASP A 322 -52.30 -37.92 -24.63
C ASP A 322 -51.75 -37.10 -25.81
N ASP A 323 -50.63 -36.42 -25.58
CA ASP A 323 -50.07 -35.48 -26.53
C ASP A 323 -48.81 -36.02 -27.21
N ILE A 324 -48.62 -35.58 -28.45
CA ILE A 324 -47.40 -35.82 -29.23
C ILE A 324 -46.75 -34.47 -29.43
N ILE A 325 -45.68 -34.23 -28.69
CA ILE A 325 -44.97 -32.95 -28.71
C ILE A 325 -43.65 -33.13 -29.47
N GLN A 326 -43.37 -32.17 -30.34
CA GLN A 326 -42.13 -32.09 -31.12
C GLN A 326 -41.59 -30.68 -30.93
N ALA A 327 -40.52 -30.55 -30.17
CA ALA A 327 -40.03 -29.26 -29.73
C ALA A 327 -39.16 -28.60 -30.81
N GLY A 328 -38.16 -29.32 -31.33
CA GLY A 328 -37.46 -28.91 -32.54
C GLY A 328 -35.95 -28.95 -32.38
N ALA A 329 -35.27 -27.85 -32.72
CA ALA A 329 -33.81 -27.74 -32.62
C ALA A 329 -33.37 -26.60 -31.66
N GLY A 330 -34.34 -25.93 -31.04
CA GLY A 330 -34.13 -24.86 -30.07
C GLY A 330 -33.85 -25.42 -28.67
N ASN A 331 -33.56 -24.54 -27.70
CA ASN A 331 -33.55 -24.95 -26.29
C ASN A 331 -34.97 -24.81 -25.75
N ASP A 332 -35.71 -25.90 -25.79
CA ASP A 332 -37.15 -25.87 -25.63
C ASP A 332 -37.56 -26.18 -24.19
N THR A 333 -38.62 -25.50 -23.73
CA THR A 333 -39.29 -25.84 -22.47
C THR A 333 -40.62 -26.48 -22.79
N VAL A 334 -40.75 -27.78 -22.46
CA VAL A 334 -41.93 -28.59 -22.75
C VAL A 334 -42.60 -29.02 -21.46
N SER A 335 -43.91 -28.80 -21.38
CA SER A 335 -44.77 -29.38 -20.35
C SER A 335 -45.82 -30.27 -21.02
N GLY A 336 -45.78 -31.59 -20.79
CA GLY A 336 -46.73 -32.57 -21.35
C GLY A 336 -48.14 -32.41 -20.78
N GLY A 337 -48.24 -32.41 -19.45
CA GLY A 337 -49.50 -32.16 -18.75
C GLY A 337 -50.00 -33.42 -18.07
N ALA A 338 -51.20 -33.87 -18.41
CA ALA A 338 -51.73 -35.14 -17.92
C ALA A 338 -52.10 -35.99 -19.13
N GLY A 339 -51.69 -37.25 -19.14
CA GLY A 339 -51.80 -38.08 -20.35
C GLY A 339 -50.71 -39.15 -20.34
N SER A 340 -50.64 -39.99 -21.35
CA SER A 340 -49.40 -40.75 -21.61
C SER A 340 -48.72 -40.11 -22.81
N ASP A 341 -47.78 -39.22 -22.50
CA ASP A 341 -47.22 -38.29 -23.46
C ASP A 341 -45.97 -38.87 -24.12
N THR A 342 -45.80 -38.52 -25.39
CA THR A 342 -44.56 -38.80 -26.13
C THR A 342 -43.92 -37.48 -26.48
N ILE A 343 -42.78 -37.21 -25.86
CA ILE A 343 -42.07 -35.94 -25.95
C ILE A 343 -40.70 -36.18 -26.57
N ASP A 344 -40.45 -35.48 -27.67
CA ASP A 344 -39.16 -35.41 -28.38
C ASP A 344 -38.68 -33.95 -28.31
N GLY A 345 -37.61 -33.72 -27.55
CA GLY A 345 -36.95 -32.42 -27.46
C GLY A 345 -36.26 -32.06 -28.78
N GLY A 346 -35.54 -33.05 -29.33
CA GLY A 346 -34.95 -33.00 -30.65
C GLY A 346 -33.48 -32.62 -30.59
N GLY A 347 -33.14 -31.35 -30.71
CA GLY A 347 -31.77 -30.90 -30.44
C GLY A 347 -31.75 -29.54 -29.78
N GLY A 348 -30.66 -29.21 -29.09
CA GLY A 348 -30.66 -28.07 -28.15
C GLY A 348 -30.61 -28.59 -26.72
N ASP A 349 -30.50 -27.70 -25.73
CA ASP A 349 -30.53 -28.08 -24.32
C ASP A 349 -31.98 -27.96 -23.80
N ASP A 350 -32.71 -29.06 -23.77
CA ASP A 350 -34.16 -29.07 -23.53
C ASP A 350 -34.54 -29.28 -22.06
N VAL A 351 -35.69 -28.74 -21.66
CA VAL A 351 -36.30 -28.94 -20.34
C VAL A 351 -37.68 -29.57 -20.51
N ILE A 352 -37.79 -30.85 -20.15
CA ILE A 352 -39.00 -31.65 -20.34
C ILE A 352 -39.61 -32.04 -18.99
N TYR A 353 -40.83 -31.56 -18.74
CA TYR A 353 -41.71 -31.99 -17.66
C TYR A 353 -42.88 -32.77 -18.26
N ALA A 354 -42.89 -34.10 -18.14
CA ALA A 354 -43.93 -34.92 -18.75
C ALA A 354 -45.26 -34.80 -18.01
N GLY A 355 -45.25 -34.96 -16.69
CA GLY A 355 -46.41 -34.77 -15.82
C GLY A 355 -47.03 -36.09 -15.33
N ASP A 356 -48.35 -36.14 -15.17
CA ASP A 356 -49.01 -37.37 -14.69
C ASP A 356 -49.20 -38.33 -15.87
N GLY A 357 -48.62 -39.53 -15.84
CA GLY A 357 -48.64 -40.36 -17.04
C GLY A 357 -47.88 -41.68 -16.99
N ASN A 358 -47.66 -42.29 -18.16
CA ASN A 358 -46.55 -43.23 -18.33
C ASN A 358 -45.81 -42.72 -19.56
N ASP A 359 -44.80 -41.93 -19.31
CA ASP A 359 -44.31 -41.03 -20.33
C ASP A 359 -43.04 -41.56 -20.96
N ARG A 360 -42.86 -41.19 -22.22
CA ARG A 360 -41.63 -41.46 -22.96
C ARG A 360 -40.95 -40.15 -23.30
N LEU A 361 -39.78 -39.95 -22.70
CA LEU A 361 -38.98 -38.75 -22.83
C LEU A 361 -37.71 -39.07 -23.63
N ASP A 362 -37.56 -38.42 -24.77
CA ASP A 362 -36.35 -38.40 -25.59
C ASP A 362 -35.87 -36.95 -25.64
N GLY A 363 -34.80 -36.64 -24.90
CA GLY A 363 -34.18 -35.30 -24.94
C GLY A 363 -33.58 -35.01 -26.31
N GLY A 364 -32.97 -36.04 -26.91
CA GLY A 364 -32.34 -35.92 -28.22
C GLY A 364 -30.88 -35.46 -28.08
N ALA A 365 -30.44 -34.58 -28.98
CA ALA A 365 -29.05 -34.12 -29.02
C ALA A 365 -28.88 -32.82 -28.21
N GLY A 366 -28.32 -32.90 -27.02
CA GLY A 366 -28.41 -31.76 -26.10
C GLY A 366 -27.64 -31.94 -24.82
N ASN A 367 -27.97 -31.13 -23.82
CA ASN A 367 -27.75 -31.50 -22.42
C ASN A 367 -29.08 -31.29 -21.73
N ASP A 368 -29.87 -32.36 -21.71
CA ASP A 368 -31.31 -32.23 -21.47
C ASP A 368 -31.65 -32.48 -19.99
N TYR A 369 -32.71 -31.82 -19.52
CA TYR A 369 -33.32 -32.08 -18.22
C TYR A 369 -34.64 -32.82 -18.41
N LEU A 370 -34.68 -34.07 -17.95
CA LEU A 370 -35.81 -34.97 -18.13
C LEU A 370 -36.46 -35.30 -16.77
N GLN A 371 -37.75 -34.97 -16.64
CA GLN A 371 -38.56 -35.27 -15.46
C GLN A 371 -39.85 -35.98 -15.87
N GLY A 372 -39.93 -37.27 -15.54
CA GLY A 372 -41.10 -38.12 -15.83
C GLY A 372 -42.29 -37.90 -14.87
N ASP A 373 -42.02 -37.41 -13.65
CA ASP A 373 -43.03 -37.23 -12.59
C ASP A 373 -43.71 -38.56 -12.18
N ALA A 374 -45.05 -38.62 -12.18
CA ALA A 374 -45.79 -39.74 -11.59
C ALA A 374 -46.16 -40.75 -12.66
N GLY A 375 -45.53 -41.93 -12.65
CA GLY A 375 -45.71 -42.85 -13.76
C GLY A 375 -44.82 -44.07 -13.73
N SER A 376 -44.75 -44.79 -14.84
CA SER A 376 -43.65 -45.70 -15.13
C SER A 376 -42.96 -45.17 -16.37
N ASP A 377 -41.98 -44.31 -16.13
CA ASP A 377 -41.46 -43.44 -17.16
C ASP A 377 -40.22 -44.05 -17.81
N THR A 378 -40.06 -43.74 -19.09
CA THR A 378 -38.93 -44.23 -19.90
C THR A 378 -38.12 -43.04 -20.40
N TYR A 379 -36.90 -42.95 -19.89
CA TYR A 379 -35.87 -41.99 -20.31
C TYR A 379 -34.99 -42.66 -21.35
N VAL A 380 -34.87 -42.06 -22.53
CA VAL A 380 -34.12 -42.61 -23.65
C VAL A 380 -32.77 -41.93 -23.75
N PHE A 381 -31.70 -42.72 -23.91
CA PHE A 381 -30.35 -42.17 -24.09
C PHE A 381 -29.58 -42.92 -25.18
N ALA A 382 -28.95 -42.21 -26.10
CA ALA A 382 -28.12 -42.80 -27.15
C ALA A 382 -26.80 -42.04 -27.34
N ARG A 383 -25.93 -42.52 -28.23
CA ARG A 383 -24.67 -41.81 -28.53
C ARG A 383 -24.96 -40.48 -29.22
N GLY A 384 -24.22 -39.45 -28.83
CA GLY A 384 -24.41 -38.09 -29.34
C GLY A 384 -25.56 -37.33 -28.67
N TYR A 385 -26.17 -37.88 -27.62
CA TYR A 385 -27.19 -37.20 -26.83
C TYR A 385 -26.61 -36.21 -25.83
N GLY A 386 -25.28 -36.23 -25.60
CA GLY A 386 -24.62 -35.26 -24.75
C GLY A 386 -24.74 -35.58 -23.26
N GLN A 387 -25.04 -34.59 -22.42
CA GLN A 387 -24.95 -34.73 -20.95
C GLN A 387 -26.29 -34.53 -20.26
N ASP A 388 -27.09 -35.58 -20.24
CA ASP A 388 -28.46 -35.50 -19.77
C ASP A 388 -28.58 -35.69 -18.26
N VAL A 389 -29.62 -35.08 -17.72
CA VAL A 389 -29.99 -35.14 -16.31
C VAL A 389 -31.39 -35.76 -16.22
N VAL A 390 -31.47 -36.88 -15.52
CA VAL A 390 -32.73 -37.53 -15.18
C VAL A 390 -33.08 -37.21 -13.73
N PHE A 391 -34.27 -36.63 -13.52
CA PHE A 391 -34.85 -36.39 -12.21
C PHE A 391 -36.00 -37.37 -11.96
N ASN A 392 -35.66 -38.54 -11.41
CA ASN A 392 -36.59 -39.66 -11.23
C ASN A 392 -37.32 -39.65 -9.87
N TYR A 393 -37.81 -38.48 -9.43
CA TYR A 393 -38.53 -38.42 -8.16
C TYR A 393 -39.95 -38.95 -8.31
N ASP A 394 -40.17 -40.20 -7.92
CA ASP A 394 -41.51 -40.81 -7.93
C ASP A 394 -41.82 -41.53 -6.60
N THR A 395 -42.95 -41.16 -6.00
CA THR A 395 -43.47 -41.78 -4.76
C THR A 395 -44.53 -42.86 -5.02
N GLY A 396 -44.84 -43.11 -6.30
CA GLY A 396 -45.75 -44.14 -6.78
C GLY A 396 -45.31 -45.54 -6.37
N THR A 397 -46.27 -46.39 -6.03
CA THR A 397 -46.01 -47.79 -5.70
C THR A 397 -46.24 -48.69 -6.91
N GLY A 398 -45.32 -49.62 -7.19
CA GLY A 398 -45.48 -50.59 -8.29
C GLY A 398 -45.12 -50.03 -9.67
N LYS A 399 -44.50 -48.85 -9.70
CA LYS A 399 -43.86 -48.22 -10.85
C LYS A 399 -42.58 -48.94 -11.28
N THR A 400 -42.14 -48.71 -12.50
CA THR A 400 -40.85 -49.21 -12.99
C THR A 400 -40.25 -48.21 -13.95
N ASP A 401 -39.56 -47.23 -13.39
CA ASP A 401 -38.84 -46.25 -14.19
C ASP A 401 -37.60 -46.88 -14.79
N ALA A 402 -37.31 -46.47 -16.02
CA ALA A 402 -36.19 -47.03 -16.74
C ALA A 402 -35.44 -45.99 -17.55
N LEU A 403 -34.12 -46.06 -17.43
CA LEU A 403 -33.22 -45.54 -18.44
C LEU A 403 -33.00 -46.63 -19.50
N GLU A 404 -33.31 -46.31 -20.75
CA GLU A 404 -33.15 -47.19 -21.89
C GLU A 404 -32.02 -46.69 -22.78
N PHE A 405 -30.95 -47.47 -22.90
CA PHE A 405 -29.86 -47.17 -23.81
C PHE A 405 -30.16 -47.63 -25.24
N GLY A 406 -29.74 -46.81 -26.21
CA GLY A 406 -29.75 -47.13 -27.63
C GLY A 406 -29.05 -48.45 -27.99
N ALA A 407 -29.40 -49.02 -29.14
CA ALA A 407 -28.99 -50.38 -29.53
C ALA A 407 -27.48 -50.59 -29.76
N ASP A 408 -26.69 -49.50 -29.84
CA ASP A 408 -25.25 -49.48 -30.08
C ASP A 408 -24.41 -49.26 -28.80
N ILE A 409 -25.05 -49.30 -27.63
CA ILE A 409 -24.41 -49.17 -26.33
C ILE A 409 -24.49 -50.51 -25.60
N LEU A 410 -23.33 -51.10 -25.30
CA LEU A 410 -23.22 -52.34 -24.52
C LEU A 410 -22.99 -52.04 -23.03
N PRO A 411 -23.33 -52.96 -22.11
CA PRO A 411 -23.02 -52.80 -20.67
C PRO A 411 -21.53 -52.55 -20.39
N SER A 412 -20.63 -53.14 -21.21
CA SER A 412 -19.18 -52.94 -21.10
C SER A 412 -18.70 -51.57 -21.57
N ASP A 413 -19.53 -50.83 -22.29
CA ASP A 413 -19.22 -49.48 -22.73
C ASP A 413 -19.52 -48.44 -21.65
N ILE A 414 -20.22 -48.83 -20.57
CA ILE A 414 -20.63 -47.90 -19.51
C ILE A 414 -19.63 -47.92 -18.37
N VAL A 415 -19.14 -46.75 -18.01
CA VAL A 415 -18.41 -46.50 -16.77
C VAL A 415 -19.40 -45.94 -15.76
N VAL A 416 -19.59 -46.68 -14.67
CA VAL A 416 -20.44 -46.32 -13.55
C VAL A 416 -19.60 -45.54 -12.54
N THR A 417 -20.00 -44.32 -12.23
CA THR A 417 -19.38 -43.53 -11.17
C THR A 417 -20.43 -42.91 -10.25
N ARG A 418 -20.01 -42.65 -9.02
CA ARG A 418 -20.78 -41.88 -8.04
C ARG A 418 -20.26 -40.46 -8.01
N SER A 419 -21.15 -39.50 -8.11
CA SER A 419 -20.86 -38.08 -7.91
C SER A 419 -21.75 -37.55 -6.78
N SER A 420 -21.22 -37.51 -5.55
CA SER A 420 -22.02 -37.21 -4.34
C SER A 420 -23.19 -38.21 -4.18
N THR A 421 -24.43 -37.76 -4.31
CA THR A 421 -25.64 -38.59 -4.29
C THR A 421 -26.08 -39.05 -5.68
N ASP A 422 -25.42 -38.61 -6.75
CA ASP A 422 -25.85 -38.86 -8.12
C ASP A 422 -25.17 -40.09 -8.71
N LEU A 423 -25.93 -40.85 -9.50
CA LEU A 423 -25.43 -41.91 -10.35
C LEU A 423 -25.06 -41.32 -11.71
N VAL A 424 -23.81 -41.48 -12.10
CA VAL A 424 -23.32 -41.05 -13.41
C VAL A 424 -23.00 -42.28 -14.24
N LEU A 425 -23.66 -42.40 -15.38
CA LEU A 425 -23.43 -43.44 -16.36
C LEU A 425 -22.82 -42.78 -17.59
N SER A 426 -21.53 -42.98 -17.80
CA SER A 426 -20.80 -42.39 -18.92
C SER A 426 -20.44 -43.44 -19.96
N ILE A 427 -20.47 -43.06 -21.24
CA ILE A 427 -20.10 -43.96 -22.33
C ILE A 427 -18.58 -43.83 -22.59
N ALA A 428 -17.86 -44.94 -22.40
CA ALA A 428 -16.42 -45.00 -22.58
C ALA A 428 -16.01 -44.53 -23.98
N GLY A 429 -15.10 -43.55 -24.03
CA GLY A 429 -14.57 -42.99 -25.26
C GLY A 429 -15.43 -41.90 -25.91
N THR A 430 -16.54 -41.47 -25.28
CA THR A 430 -17.33 -40.30 -25.72
C THR A 430 -17.49 -39.28 -24.57
N THR A 431 -18.12 -38.14 -24.85
CA THR A 431 -18.54 -37.15 -23.84
C THR A 431 -19.95 -37.41 -23.33
N ASP A 432 -20.63 -38.43 -23.87
CA ASP A 432 -22.02 -38.70 -23.57
C ASP A 432 -22.13 -39.31 -22.17
N LYS A 433 -23.00 -38.74 -21.34
CA LYS A 433 -23.30 -39.27 -20.00
C LYS A 433 -24.74 -38.95 -19.62
N VAL A 434 -25.30 -39.79 -18.78
CA VAL A 434 -26.58 -39.52 -18.11
C VAL A 434 -26.37 -39.52 -16.60
N THR A 435 -26.87 -38.46 -15.97
CA THR A 435 -26.79 -38.24 -14.52
C THR A 435 -28.18 -38.45 -13.92
N VAL A 436 -28.33 -39.51 -13.13
CA VAL A 436 -29.56 -39.74 -12.36
C VAL A 436 -29.38 -39.07 -11.00
N ARG A 437 -30.12 -37.98 -10.78
CA ARG A 437 -30.00 -37.17 -9.56
C ARG A 437 -30.47 -37.94 -8.33
N SER A 438 -29.73 -37.78 -7.24
CA SER A 438 -30.05 -38.33 -5.92
C SER A 438 -30.22 -39.86 -5.85
N PHE A 439 -29.70 -40.60 -6.84
CA PHE A 439 -29.78 -42.07 -6.86
C PHE A 439 -29.26 -42.72 -5.57
N PHE A 440 -28.10 -42.29 -5.07
CA PHE A 440 -27.48 -42.82 -3.85
C PHE A 440 -28.03 -42.20 -2.56
N GLU A 441 -29.12 -41.41 -2.61
CA GLU A 441 -29.81 -41.00 -1.38
C GLU A 441 -30.29 -42.24 -0.63
N ASN A 442 -29.93 -42.34 0.66
CA ASN A 442 -30.12 -43.54 1.48
C ASN A 442 -29.58 -44.81 0.80
N ASP A 443 -28.40 -44.73 0.19
CA ASP A 443 -27.68 -45.83 -0.45
C ASP A 443 -28.52 -46.60 -1.49
N GLY A 444 -29.29 -45.87 -2.31
CA GLY A 444 -30.14 -46.47 -3.35
C GLY A 444 -31.53 -46.90 -2.87
N ASN A 445 -31.95 -46.47 -1.67
CA ASN A 445 -33.25 -46.81 -1.08
C ASN A 445 -34.13 -45.55 -0.89
N SER A 446 -34.30 -44.76 -1.95
CA SER A 446 -35.10 -43.52 -1.96
C SER A 446 -36.09 -43.49 -3.14
N ALA A 447 -36.98 -42.48 -3.14
CA ALA A 447 -37.91 -42.21 -4.24
C ALA A 447 -37.22 -41.73 -5.53
N TYR A 448 -35.93 -41.39 -5.47
CA TYR A 448 -35.11 -40.97 -6.62
C TYR A 448 -34.40 -42.13 -7.31
N ALA A 449 -34.37 -43.30 -6.68
CA ALA A 449 -33.66 -44.44 -7.20
C ALA A 449 -34.35 -44.95 -8.48
N LEU A 450 -33.55 -45.10 -9.53
CA LEU A 450 -33.97 -45.76 -10.76
C LEU A 450 -34.07 -47.27 -10.52
N GLU A 451 -35.18 -47.89 -10.92
CA GLU A 451 -35.33 -49.34 -10.77
C GLU A 451 -34.44 -50.12 -11.74
N GLN A 452 -34.30 -49.62 -12.97
CA GLN A 452 -33.66 -50.37 -14.05
C GLN A 452 -32.90 -49.48 -15.03
N VAL A 453 -31.69 -49.92 -15.37
CA VAL A 453 -31.01 -49.53 -16.61
C VAL A 453 -31.14 -50.68 -17.59
N ARG A 454 -31.71 -50.42 -18.77
CA ARG A 454 -32.04 -51.43 -19.79
C ARG A 454 -31.15 -51.26 -21.02
N PHE A 455 -30.66 -52.38 -21.53
CA PHE A 455 -29.85 -52.44 -22.75
C PHE A 455 -30.58 -53.28 -23.82
N ALA A 456 -30.30 -52.99 -25.09
CA ALA A 456 -30.92 -53.68 -26.23
C ALA A 456 -30.58 -55.19 -26.32
N ASP A 457 -29.51 -55.66 -25.65
CA ASP A 457 -29.13 -57.07 -25.57
C ASP A 457 -29.94 -57.88 -24.53
N GLY A 458 -30.82 -57.20 -23.78
CA GLY A 458 -31.64 -57.76 -22.72
C GLY A 458 -30.97 -57.75 -21.34
N THR A 459 -29.77 -57.17 -21.21
CA THR A 459 -29.14 -56.91 -19.91
C THR A 459 -29.95 -55.86 -19.15
N ILE A 460 -30.16 -56.13 -17.86
CA ILE A 460 -30.82 -55.20 -16.93
C ILE A 460 -29.91 -55.05 -15.72
N TRP A 461 -29.52 -53.81 -15.42
CA TRP A 461 -28.91 -53.46 -14.15
C TRP A 461 -30.01 -52.96 -13.20
N ASN A 462 -30.14 -53.67 -12.08
CA ASN A 462 -30.98 -53.22 -10.98
C ASN A 462 -30.16 -52.40 -9.98
N THR A 463 -30.83 -51.81 -8.99
CA THR A 463 -30.20 -50.99 -7.94
C THR A 463 -29.01 -51.67 -7.27
N ALA A 464 -29.12 -52.95 -6.89
CA ALA A 464 -28.04 -53.68 -6.22
C ALA A 464 -26.80 -53.88 -7.11
N ALA A 465 -26.99 -54.11 -8.41
CA ALA A 465 -25.88 -54.19 -9.36
C ALA A 465 -25.19 -52.82 -9.53
N LEU A 466 -25.97 -51.74 -9.57
CA LEU A 466 -25.44 -50.37 -9.68
C LEU A 466 -24.62 -49.97 -8.46
N LEU A 467 -25.04 -50.34 -7.25
CA LEU A 467 -24.25 -50.14 -6.02
C LEU A 467 -22.91 -50.87 -6.10
N ALA A 468 -22.91 -52.18 -6.39
CA ALA A 468 -21.66 -52.95 -6.47
C ALA A 468 -20.68 -52.43 -7.54
N LEU A 469 -21.20 -51.91 -8.67
CA LEU A 469 -20.37 -51.32 -9.72
C LEU A 469 -19.78 -49.96 -9.32
N ALA A 470 -20.41 -49.24 -8.39
CA ALA A 470 -19.99 -47.89 -8.00
C ALA A 470 -18.77 -47.84 -7.06
N ILE A 471 -18.48 -48.93 -6.34
CA ILE A 471 -17.34 -49.04 -5.40
C ILE A 471 -16.22 -49.98 -5.89
N ALA A 472 -16.28 -50.42 -7.14
CA ALA A 472 -15.28 -51.33 -7.71
C ALA A 472 -14.03 -50.55 -8.18
N GLY A 473 -12.88 -50.82 -7.55
CA GLY A 473 -11.58 -50.28 -7.97
C GLY A 473 -11.06 -50.86 -9.29
N ASN A 474 -10.05 -50.21 -9.86
CA ASN A 474 -9.33 -50.55 -11.08
C ASN A 474 -7.92 -49.93 -11.09
N ASP A 475 -7.12 -50.16 -12.13
CA ASP A 475 -5.71 -49.69 -12.17
C ASP A 475 -5.55 -48.18 -12.51
N THR A 476 -6.58 -47.34 -12.28
CA THR A 476 -6.53 -45.89 -12.50
C THR A 476 -7.06 -45.16 -11.28
N ALA A 477 -6.58 -43.92 -11.06
CA ALA A 477 -7.02 -43.08 -9.94
C ALA A 477 -8.55 -42.89 -9.90
N GLN A 478 -9.16 -43.30 -8.79
CA GLN A 478 -10.60 -43.29 -8.56
C GLN A 478 -10.99 -42.50 -7.31
N THR A 479 -12.27 -42.14 -7.23
CA THR A 479 -12.91 -41.73 -5.98
C THR A 479 -13.98 -42.76 -5.65
N LEU A 480 -13.78 -43.51 -4.57
CA LEU A 480 -14.65 -44.58 -4.10
C LEU A 480 -15.26 -44.16 -2.76
N THR A 481 -16.56 -44.37 -2.62
CA THR A 481 -17.29 -44.08 -1.37
C THR A 481 -18.19 -45.25 -1.06
N GLY A 482 -17.90 -45.94 0.03
CA GLY A 482 -18.74 -46.99 0.57
C GLY A 482 -20.06 -46.46 1.14
N TYR A 483 -20.64 -47.28 1.99
CA TYR A 483 -22.02 -47.22 2.45
C TYR A 483 -22.06 -47.23 3.98
N ALA A 484 -23.26 -47.24 4.54
CA ALA A 484 -23.42 -47.38 6.00
C ALA A 484 -23.21 -48.81 6.53
N THR A 485 -22.58 -49.69 5.75
CA THR A 485 -22.36 -51.10 6.09
C THR A 485 -20.89 -51.44 6.03
N ALA A 486 -20.47 -52.51 6.73
CA ALA A 486 -19.10 -53.02 6.63
C ALA A 486 -18.75 -53.38 5.18
N ASP A 487 -17.88 -52.56 4.58
CA ASP A 487 -17.52 -52.61 3.18
C ASP A 487 -16.11 -53.16 2.98
N VAL A 488 -15.89 -53.71 1.78
CA VAL A 488 -14.58 -54.16 1.33
C VAL A 488 -14.24 -53.39 0.07
N ILE A 489 -13.33 -52.44 0.20
CA ILE A 489 -12.93 -51.55 -0.89
C ILE A 489 -11.46 -51.81 -1.21
N ASN A 490 -11.18 -52.06 -2.48
CA ASN A 490 -9.83 -52.26 -3.00
C ASN A 490 -9.61 -51.29 -4.15
N GLY A 491 -8.71 -50.32 -3.97
CA GLY A 491 -8.35 -49.31 -4.97
C GLY A 491 -7.62 -49.90 -6.17
N LEU A 492 -6.76 -50.90 -5.91
CA LEU A 492 -5.88 -51.58 -6.84
C LEU A 492 -4.68 -50.72 -7.27
N GLY A 493 -4.82 -49.84 -8.25
CA GLY A 493 -3.69 -49.10 -8.78
C GLY A 493 -4.09 -47.69 -9.20
N GLY A 494 -3.16 -46.75 -9.12
CA GLY A 494 -3.47 -45.33 -9.30
C GLY A 494 -3.59 -44.65 -7.95
N ASN A 495 -3.74 -43.32 -7.95
CA ASN A 495 -3.83 -42.55 -6.72
C ASN A 495 -5.30 -42.40 -6.32
N ASP A 496 -5.77 -43.25 -5.43
CA ASP A 496 -7.18 -43.38 -5.10
C ASP A 496 -7.59 -42.50 -3.92
N VAL A 497 -8.85 -42.06 -3.93
CA VAL A 497 -9.50 -41.43 -2.79
C VAL A 497 -10.61 -42.37 -2.33
N ILE A 498 -10.41 -43.05 -1.20
CA ILE A 498 -11.32 -44.06 -0.68
C ILE A 498 -11.91 -43.58 0.66
N ASN A 499 -13.24 -43.60 0.74
CA ASN A 499 -13.99 -43.37 1.97
C ASN A 499 -14.82 -44.62 2.28
N GLY A 500 -14.55 -45.28 3.41
CA GLY A 500 -15.23 -46.49 3.89
C GLY A 500 -16.70 -46.25 4.19
N GLY A 501 -16.97 -45.31 5.09
CA GLY A 501 -18.32 -44.88 5.44
C GLY A 501 -18.59 -45.14 6.91
N ASP A 502 -19.80 -45.60 7.24
CA ASP A 502 -20.04 -46.15 8.57
C ASP A 502 -19.93 -47.69 8.47
N GLY A 503 -19.28 -48.34 9.42
CA GLY A 503 -19.09 -49.79 9.36
C GLY A 503 -17.71 -50.18 9.85
N ASN A 504 -17.48 -51.48 9.98
CA ASN A 504 -16.12 -51.96 10.21
C ASN A 504 -15.54 -52.31 8.85
N ASP A 505 -14.85 -51.36 8.25
CA ASP A 505 -14.45 -51.41 6.87
C ASP A 505 -13.07 -52.03 6.71
N THR A 506 -12.87 -52.66 5.56
CA THR A 506 -11.55 -53.14 5.14
C THR A 506 -11.18 -52.42 3.86
N ILE A 507 -10.17 -51.55 3.99
CA ILE A 507 -9.71 -50.68 2.91
C ILE A 507 -8.26 -51.06 2.55
N ASP A 508 -8.04 -51.32 1.26
CA ASP A 508 -6.74 -51.57 0.66
C ASP A 508 -6.56 -50.56 -0.48
N GLY A 509 -5.65 -49.59 -0.30
CA GLY A 509 -5.35 -48.55 -1.30
C GLY A 509 -4.73 -49.16 -2.55
N GLY A 510 -3.62 -49.90 -2.38
CA GLY A 510 -2.97 -50.66 -3.43
C GLY A 510 -1.65 -50.03 -3.88
N GLU A 511 -1.42 -49.92 -5.19
CA GLU A 511 -0.28 -49.20 -5.76
C GLU A 511 -0.66 -47.76 -6.07
N GLY A 512 -0.09 -46.77 -5.38
CA GLY A 512 -0.56 -45.39 -5.55
C GLY A 512 -0.10 -44.49 -4.43
N ALA A 513 -0.29 -43.19 -4.58
CA ALA A 513 -0.31 -42.29 -3.43
C ALA A 513 -1.78 -42.05 -3.08
N ASP A 514 -2.28 -42.84 -2.13
CA ASP A 514 -3.70 -42.98 -1.85
C ASP A 514 -4.14 -42.11 -0.66
N SER A 515 -5.41 -41.70 -0.65
CA SER A 515 -6.06 -40.98 0.43
C SER A 515 -7.21 -41.81 0.97
N LEU A 516 -7.03 -42.41 2.14
CA LEU A 516 -7.91 -43.42 2.72
C LEU A 516 -8.58 -42.89 3.99
N SER A 517 -9.90 -43.06 4.08
CA SER A 517 -10.71 -42.68 5.25
C SER A 517 -11.61 -43.83 5.70
N GLY A 518 -11.53 -44.24 6.97
CA GLY A 518 -12.42 -45.26 7.55
C GLY A 518 -13.77 -44.68 8.00
N ASN A 519 -13.72 -43.57 8.73
CA ASN A 519 -14.79 -42.89 9.48
C ASN A 519 -15.27 -43.66 10.72
N ASN A 520 -16.52 -44.13 10.77
CA ASN A 520 -17.08 -44.67 12.01
C ASN A 520 -17.02 -46.19 12.01
N GLY A 521 -16.31 -46.78 12.97
CA GLY A 521 -16.24 -48.21 13.19
C GLY A 521 -14.80 -48.66 13.36
N ASN A 522 -14.61 -49.95 13.65
CA ASN A 522 -13.26 -50.47 13.86
C ASN A 522 -12.69 -50.94 12.53
N ASP A 523 -11.82 -50.11 11.95
CA ASP A 523 -11.38 -50.24 10.58
C ASP A 523 -9.99 -50.88 10.46
N VAL A 524 -9.79 -51.55 9.32
CA VAL A 524 -8.49 -52.07 8.92
C VAL A 524 -8.11 -51.41 7.61
N ILE A 525 -7.09 -50.53 7.68
CA ILE A 525 -6.66 -49.72 6.56
C ILE A 525 -5.20 -50.03 6.21
N VAL A 526 -4.99 -50.44 4.97
CA VAL A 526 -3.66 -50.67 4.38
C VAL A 526 -3.49 -49.66 3.25
N GLY A 527 -2.47 -48.80 3.35
CA GLY A 527 -2.08 -47.86 2.30
C GLY A 527 -1.58 -48.62 1.07
N GLY A 528 -0.47 -49.33 1.25
CA GLY A 528 0.07 -50.22 0.22
C GLY A 528 1.44 -49.74 -0.23
N ALA A 529 1.58 -49.41 -1.51
CA ALA A 529 2.83 -48.94 -2.07
C ALA A 529 2.71 -47.52 -2.64
N GLY A 530 3.43 -46.58 -2.05
CA GLY A 530 3.48 -45.17 -2.44
C GLY A 530 3.35 -44.31 -1.19
N ASN A 531 3.13 -43.01 -1.32
CA ASN A 531 3.05 -42.14 -0.14
C ASN A 531 1.59 -41.89 0.20
N ASP A 532 1.10 -42.60 1.20
CA ASP A 532 -0.33 -42.67 1.49
C ASP A 532 -0.73 -41.73 2.65
N VAL A 533 -2.00 -41.32 2.65
CA VAL A 533 -2.62 -40.52 3.71
C VAL A 533 -3.80 -41.29 4.27
N ILE A 534 -3.72 -41.67 5.54
CA ILE A 534 -4.71 -42.51 6.22
C ILE A 534 -5.34 -41.73 7.38
N TYR A 535 -6.67 -41.62 7.37
CA TYR A 535 -7.51 -41.13 8.47
C TYR A 535 -8.47 -42.24 8.90
N ALA A 536 -8.25 -42.87 10.04
CA ALA A 536 -9.07 -44.01 10.43
C ALA A 536 -10.44 -43.57 10.97
N GLY A 537 -10.50 -42.72 12.00
CA GLY A 537 -11.72 -42.06 12.44
C GLY A 537 -12.14 -42.44 13.85
N ASP A 538 -13.42 -42.67 14.07
CA ASP A 538 -13.95 -43.10 15.37
C ASP A 538 -13.95 -44.64 15.44
N GLY A 539 -13.10 -45.25 16.27
CA GLY A 539 -12.99 -46.71 16.33
C GLY A 539 -11.69 -47.19 16.94
N ASP A 540 -11.62 -48.48 17.29
CA ASP A 540 -10.31 -49.08 17.59
C ASP A 540 -9.67 -49.54 16.28
N ASP A 541 -8.82 -48.70 15.69
CA ASP A 541 -8.37 -48.87 14.32
C ASP A 541 -6.97 -49.48 14.18
N ARG A 542 -6.74 -50.10 13.02
CA ARG A 542 -5.43 -50.63 12.65
C ARG A 542 -4.97 -50.04 11.32
N LEU A 543 -3.88 -49.27 11.38
CA LEU A 543 -3.32 -48.55 10.24
C LEU A 543 -1.94 -49.11 9.88
N ASP A 544 -1.78 -49.49 8.62
CA ASP A 544 -0.53 -49.93 8.01
C ASP A 544 -0.28 -49.11 6.74
N GLY A 545 0.64 -48.16 6.79
CA GLY A 545 0.99 -47.32 5.63
C GLY A 545 1.57 -48.15 4.49
N GLY A 546 2.37 -49.16 4.82
CA GLY A 546 3.05 -50.00 3.84
C GLY A 546 4.40 -49.42 3.44
N THR A 547 4.74 -49.44 2.16
CA THR A 547 6.02 -48.92 1.67
C THR A 547 5.85 -47.53 1.12
N GLY A 548 6.53 -46.53 1.68
CA GLY A 548 6.23 -45.16 1.31
C GLY A 548 6.91 -44.13 2.17
N ASN A 549 6.34 -42.94 2.22
CA ASN A 549 6.51 -42.04 3.34
C ASN A 549 5.08 -41.62 3.71
N ASP A 550 4.50 -42.30 4.68
CA ASP A 550 3.07 -42.29 4.88
C ASP A 550 2.66 -41.33 6.00
N TYR A 551 1.42 -40.87 5.93
CA TYR A 551 0.79 -40.11 6.99
C TYR A 551 -0.34 -40.93 7.60
N LEU A 552 -0.28 -41.18 8.91
CA LEU A 552 -1.25 -42.02 9.62
C LEU A 552 -1.87 -41.26 10.79
N GLN A 553 -3.20 -41.23 10.83
CA GLN A 553 -3.98 -40.62 11.92
C GLN A 553 -5.12 -41.57 12.31
N GLY A 554 -5.06 -42.06 13.55
CA GLY A 554 -6.07 -42.97 14.11
C GLY A 554 -7.34 -42.26 14.56
N ASP A 555 -7.22 -41.03 15.08
CA ASP A 555 -8.31 -40.26 15.69
C ASP A 555 -8.80 -40.85 17.03
N ALA A 556 -10.08 -41.24 17.17
CA ALA A 556 -10.68 -41.52 18.47
C ALA A 556 -10.80 -43.02 18.74
N GLY A 557 -10.05 -43.56 19.71
CA GLY A 557 -10.11 -44.96 20.07
C GLY A 557 -8.78 -45.50 20.56
N SER A 558 -8.59 -46.81 20.57
CA SER A 558 -7.28 -47.42 20.87
C SER A 558 -6.58 -47.87 19.60
N ASP A 559 -5.86 -46.94 18.99
CA ASP A 559 -5.34 -47.14 17.64
C ASP A 559 -3.99 -47.84 17.61
N THR A 560 -3.77 -48.61 16.55
CA THR A 560 -2.51 -49.30 16.30
C THR A 560 -1.88 -48.86 14.99
N TYR A 561 -0.72 -48.21 15.08
CA TYR A 561 0.12 -47.81 13.96
C TYR A 561 1.22 -48.84 13.74
N VAL A 562 1.28 -49.43 12.55
CA VAL A 562 2.20 -50.51 12.22
C VAL A 562 3.41 -49.97 11.46
N PHE A 563 4.62 -50.37 11.86
CA PHE A 563 5.84 -49.99 11.15
C PHE A 563 6.80 -51.17 10.99
N ALA A 564 7.38 -51.33 9.80
CA ALA A 564 8.36 -52.38 9.51
C ALA A 564 9.56 -51.86 8.69
N ARG A 565 10.55 -52.72 8.47
CA ARG A 565 11.75 -52.36 7.67
C ARG A 565 11.35 -52.20 6.20
N GLY A 566 11.83 -51.14 5.56
CA GLY A 566 11.49 -50.77 4.19
C GLY A 566 10.19 -49.98 4.05
N TYR A 567 9.58 -49.56 5.16
CA TYR A 567 8.38 -48.73 5.15
C TYR A 567 8.69 -47.25 4.87
N GLY A 568 9.96 -46.84 5.00
CA GLY A 568 10.40 -45.48 4.67
C GLY A 568 10.23 -44.51 5.84
N GLN A 569 9.75 -43.29 5.58
CA GLN A 569 9.72 -42.20 6.56
C GLN A 569 8.30 -41.76 6.88
N ASP A 570 7.71 -42.43 7.87
CA ASP A 570 6.30 -42.24 8.18
C ASP A 570 6.08 -41.18 9.25
N VAL A 571 4.90 -40.59 9.22
CA VAL A 571 4.42 -39.58 10.16
C VAL A 571 3.16 -40.09 10.82
N VAL A 572 3.19 -40.19 12.15
CA VAL A 572 2.03 -40.56 12.96
C VAL A 572 1.50 -39.31 13.66
N ASN A 573 0.19 -39.10 13.53
CA ASN A 573 -0.57 -38.11 14.29
C ASN A 573 -1.54 -38.80 15.24
N ASN A 574 -1.11 -38.98 16.50
CA ASN A 574 -1.92 -39.64 17.51
C ASN A 574 -2.80 -38.65 18.28
N TYR A 575 -3.43 -37.68 17.63
CA TYR A 575 -4.26 -36.73 18.36
C TYR A 575 -5.55 -37.42 18.86
N ASP A 576 -5.58 -37.83 20.12
CA ASP A 576 -6.78 -38.41 20.73
C ASP A 576 -7.09 -37.81 22.12
N THR A 577 -8.31 -37.26 22.26
CA THR A 577 -8.83 -36.70 23.53
C THR A 577 -9.63 -37.72 24.34
N GLY A 578 -9.82 -38.93 23.82
CA GLY A 578 -10.46 -40.06 24.46
C GLY A 578 -9.82 -40.43 25.79
N THR A 579 -10.64 -40.85 26.75
CA THR A 579 -10.16 -41.32 28.05
C THR A 579 -10.13 -42.84 28.09
N GLY A 580 -9.05 -43.44 28.60
CA GLY A 580 -8.96 -44.90 28.78
C GLY A 580 -8.56 -45.69 27.54
N LYS A 581 -8.18 -45.00 26.46
CA LYS A 581 -7.53 -45.56 25.27
C LYS A 581 -6.13 -46.10 25.54
N THR A 582 -5.58 -46.84 24.58
CA THR A 582 -4.18 -47.25 24.61
C THR A 582 -3.62 -47.28 23.20
N ASP A 583 -3.23 -46.10 22.73
CA ASP A 583 -2.65 -45.94 21.40
C ASP A 583 -1.24 -46.52 21.38
N ALA A 584 -0.92 -47.19 20.28
CA ALA A 584 0.33 -47.89 20.18
C ALA A 584 0.96 -47.82 18.80
N MET A 585 2.26 -47.59 18.82
CA MET A 585 3.12 -47.96 17.71
C MET A 585 3.56 -49.41 17.87
N GLU A 586 3.40 -50.22 16.82
CA GLU A 586 3.80 -51.62 16.79
C GLU A 586 4.89 -51.85 15.72
N PHE A 587 6.08 -52.23 16.18
CA PHE A 587 7.18 -52.59 15.29
C PHE A 587 7.14 -54.06 14.89
N GLY A 588 7.33 -54.31 13.59
CA GLY A 588 7.40 -55.65 13.01
C GLY A 588 8.51 -56.54 13.60
N ALA A 589 8.39 -57.87 13.40
CA ALA A 589 9.18 -58.89 14.09
C ALA A 589 10.72 -58.81 13.98
N ASN A 590 11.25 -58.06 13.01
CA ASN A 590 12.68 -57.91 12.73
C ASN A 590 13.29 -56.59 13.22
N ILE A 591 12.60 -55.88 14.12
CA ILE A 591 13.07 -54.64 14.74
C ILE A 591 13.15 -54.87 16.25
N LEU A 592 14.35 -54.77 16.81
CA LEU A 592 14.60 -54.87 18.26
C LEU A 592 14.71 -53.46 18.88
N PRO A 593 14.49 -53.30 20.19
CA PRO A 593 14.67 -52.02 20.88
C PRO A 593 16.06 -51.38 20.68
N VAL A 594 17.11 -52.21 20.58
CA VAL A 594 18.50 -51.76 20.34
C VAL A 594 18.73 -51.27 18.91
N ASP A 595 17.84 -51.61 17.98
CA ASP A 595 17.92 -51.12 16.60
C ASP A 595 17.34 -49.71 16.46
N ILE A 596 16.66 -49.18 17.48
CA ILE A 596 16.01 -47.87 17.44
C ILE A 596 16.95 -46.80 18.01
N MET A 597 17.19 -45.77 17.20
CA MET A 597 17.83 -44.52 17.59
C MET A 597 16.73 -43.49 17.84
N LEU A 598 16.66 -42.99 19.07
CA LEU A 598 15.64 -42.07 19.52
C LEU A 598 16.19 -40.64 19.48
N SER A 599 15.41 -39.73 18.93
CA SER A 599 15.76 -38.30 18.93
C SER A 599 14.51 -37.44 19.05
N ARG A 600 14.69 -36.25 19.62
CA ARG A 600 13.65 -35.22 19.72
C ARG A 600 13.91 -34.16 18.65
N ASN A 601 12.89 -33.81 17.88
CA ASN A 601 12.94 -32.71 16.93
C ASN A 601 11.80 -31.73 17.25
N GLY A 602 12.11 -30.66 17.99
CA GLY A 602 11.08 -29.77 18.55
C GLY A 602 10.17 -30.53 19.52
N THR A 603 8.87 -30.62 19.20
CA THR A 603 7.88 -31.40 19.97
C THR A 603 7.71 -32.83 19.46
N ASP A 604 8.37 -33.21 18.36
CA ASP A 604 8.17 -34.51 17.73
C ASP A 604 9.15 -35.57 18.27
N LEU A 605 8.67 -36.80 18.37
CA LEU A 605 9.49 -37.98 18.64
C LEU A 605 9.87 -38.64 17.32
N VAL A 606 11.17 -38.78 17.08
CA VAL A 606 11.69 -39.47 15.89
C VAL A 606 12.33 -40.79 16.32
N LEU A 607 11.78 -41.90 15.80
CA LEU A 607 12.25 -43.26 16.01
C LEU A 607 12.90 -43.74 14.70
N SER A 608 14.22 -43.68 14.62
CA SER A 608 14.98 -44.10 13.43
C SER A 608 15.53 -45.51 13.59
N ILE A 609 15.58 -46.30 12.52
CA ILE A 609 16.19 -47.63 12.57
C ILE A 609 17.68 -47.53 12.20
N ALA A 610 18.55 -47.97 13.12
CA ALA A 610 19.99 -47.93 12.94
C ALA A 610 20.44 -48.66 11.67
N GLY A 611 21.24 -47.96 10.85
CA GLY A 611 21.78 -48.49 9.60
C GLY A 611 20.80 -48.54 8.42
N THR A 612 19.60 -47.96 8.54
CA THR A 612 18.66 -47.76 7.43
C THR A 612 18.21 -46.30 7.35
N SER A 613 17.43 -45.95 6.31
CA SER A 613 16.74 -44.66 6.20
C SER A 613 15.34 -44.69 6.80
N ASP A 614 14.90 -45.84 7.30
CA ASP A 614 13.55 -46.02 7.82
C ASP A 614 13.43 -45.27 9.15
N ARG A 615 12.39 -44.47 9.29
CA ARG A 615 12.05 -43.79 10.54
C ARG A 615 10.55 -43.56 10.65
N VAL A 616 10.09 -43.37 11.86
CA VAL A 616 8.74 -42.89 12.11
C VAL A 616 8.78 -41.69 13.04
N THR A 617 8.06 -40.64 12.64
CA THR A 617 7.95 -39.37 13.37
C THR A 617 6.57 -39.30 14.01
N VAL A 618 6.51 -39.34 15.33
CA VAL A 618 5.28 -39.15 16.10
C VAL A 618 5.17 -37.66 16.43
N ARG A 619 4.22 -36.98 15.78
CA ARG A 619 4.08 -35.53 15.90
C ARG A 619 3.59 -35.13 17.28
N SER A 620 4.12 -34.01 17.77
CA SER A 620 3.74 -33.40 19.05
C SER A 620 3.83 -34.33 20.27
N PHE A 621 4.60 -35.43 20.18
CA PHE A 621 4.77 -36.40 21.26
C PHE A 621 5.23 -35.74 22.57
N PHE A 622 6.12 -34.75 22.49
CA PHE A 622 6.67 -34.03 23.64
C PHE A 622 5.89 -32.75 23.99
N GLU A 623 4.75 -32.47 23.34
CA GLU A 623 3.92 -31.32 23.72
C GLU A 623 3.45 -31.47 25.18
N ASN A 624 3.62 -30.40 25.97
CA ASN A 624 3.40 -30.41 27.43
C ASN A 624 4.14 -31.57 28.15
N ASP A 625 5.39 -31.82 27.75
CA ASP A 625 6.23 -32.93 28.24
C ASP A 625 5.56 -34.31 28.07
N GLY A 626 4.85 -34.46 26.95
CA GLY A 626 4.08 -35.65 26.60
C GLY A 626 2.79 -35.83 27.40
N ASN A 627 2.30 -34.80 28.08
CA ASN A 627 0.98 -34.80 28.72
C ASN A 627 -0.12 -34.23 27.80
N SER A 628 0.12 -34.22 26.49
CA SER A 628 -0.86 -33.84 25.46
C SER A 628 -1.63 -35.07 24.93
N PRO A 629 -2.76 -34.84 24.25
CA PRO A 629 -3.47 -35.84 23.45
C PRO A 629 -2.62 -36.56 22.40
N TYR A 630 -1.50 -35.99 21.97
CA TYR A 630 -0.68 -36.49 20.86
C TYR A 630 0.32 -37.59 21.25
N ALA A 631 0.58 -37.77 22.54
CA ALA A 631 1.59 -38.72 22.99
C ALA A 631 1.05 -40.15 22.94
N LEU A 632 1.78 -41.05 22.27
CA LEU A 632 1.50 -42.48 22.32
C LEU A 632 1.66 -43.01 23.74
N GLU A 633 0.73 -43.86 24.20
CA GLU A 633 0.89 -44.56 25.48
C GLU A 633 2.03 -45.57 25.44
N GLN A 634 2.19 -46.25 24.30
CA GLN A 634 3.09 -47.39 24.18
C GLN A 634 3.79 -47.46 22.82
N ILE A 635 5.07 -47.85 22.87
CA ILE A 635 5.79 -48.36 21.71
C ILE A 635 6.07 -49.83 21.98
N ARG A 636 5.54 -50.71 21.12
CA ARG A 636 5.50 -52.17 21.29
C ARG A 636 6.42 -52.84 20.28
N PHE A 637 7.15 -53.85 20.75
CA PHE A 637 8.01 -54.67 19.93
C PHE A 637 7.53 -56.12 19.96
N ALA A 638 7.72 -56.84 18.85
CA ALA A 638 7.31 -58.25 18.72
C ALA A 638 7.94 -59.20 19.76
N ASN A 639 9.07 -58.81 20.39
CA ASN A 639 9.72 -59.58 21.46
C ASN A 639 9.05 -59.41 22.85
N GLY A 640 8.00 -58.60 22.95
CA GLY A 640 7.28 -58.30 24.19
C GLY A 640 7.83 -57.09 24.98
N THR A 641 8.85 -56.40 24.47
CA THR A 641 9.31 -55.14 25.07
C THR A 641 8.27 -54.05 24.81
N VAL A 642 7.99 -53.24 25.84
CA VAL A 642 7.13 -52.07 25.73
C VAL A 642 7.89 -50.88 26.32
N TRP A 643 8.02 -49.82 25.54
CA TRP A 643 8.44 -48.52 26.05
C TRP A 643 7.20 -47.72 26.43
N SER A 644 7.16 -47.25 27.67
CA SER A 644 6.17 -46.29 28.12
C SER A 644 6.65 -44.87 27.79
N LYS A 645 5.71 -43.92 27.74
CA LYS A 645 6.02 -42.49 27.65
C LYS A 645 7.15 -42.04 28.59
N ALA A 646 7.08 -42.42 29.86
CA ALA A 646 8.08 -42.03 30.86
C ALA A 646 9.48 -42.59 30.56
N ALA A 647 9.57 -43.79 29.97
CA ALA A 647 10.84 -44.37 29.57
C ALA A 647 11.42 -43.62 28.35
N VAL A 648 10.58 -43.23 27.39
CA VAL A 648 11.01 -42.43 26.22
C VAL A 648 11.56 -41.08 26.66
N LEU A 649 10.87 -40.36 27.55
CA LEU A 649 11.33 -39.06 28.09
C LEU A 649 12.72 -39.16 28.73
N ALA A 650 12.95 -40.17 29.58
CA ALA A 650 14.23 -40.33 30.26
C ALA A 650 15.39 -40.67 29.29
N MET A 651 15.11 -41.35 28.18
CA MET A 651 16.13 -41.64 27.16
C MET A 651 16.54 -40.40 26.37
N CYS A 652 15.69 -39.36 26.28
CA CYS A 652 15.99 -38.12 25.57
C CYS A 652 16.91 -37.15 26.33
N LEU A 653 17.14 -37.36 27.64
CA LEU A 653 17.96 -36.48 28.49
C LEU A 653 19.41 -36.95 28.64
N GLN A 654 19.83 -37.92 27.84
CA GLN A 654 21.17 -38.48 27.83
C GLN A 654 21.70 -38.38 26.41
N GLY A 655 22.73 -37.55 26.23
CA GLY A 655 23.43 -37.47 24.96
C GLY A 655 24.38 -38.65 24.77
N THR A 656 25.11 -38.59 23.66
CA THR A 656 25.90 -39.68 23.11
C THR A 656 27.38 -39.28 23.04
N ALA A 657 28.11 -39.80 22.05
CA ALA A 657 29.49 -39.39 21.78
C ALA A 657 29.58 -38.58 20.47
N GLY A 658 28.43 -38.15 19.93
CA GLY A 658 28.33 -37.28 18.77
C GLY A 658 27.65 -35.96 19.17
N ALA A 659 27.53 -35.03 18.23
CA ALA A 659 26.82 -33.78 18.48
C ALA A 659 25.32 -34.03 18.68
N ASP A 660 24.83 -33.73 19.88
CA ASP A 660 23.47 -33.97 20.31
C ASP A 660 22.69 -32.65 20.51
N THR A 661 21.37 -32.74 20.39
CA THR A 661 20.46 -31.63 20.73
C THR A 661 19.51 -32.14 21.80
N ILE A 662 19.68 -31.63 23.03
CA ILE A 662 18.95 -32.07 24.21
C ILE A 662 18.10 -30.92 24.71
N VAL A 663 16.82 -31.19 24.93
CA VAL A 663 15.88 -30.26 25.52
C VAL A 663 15.27 -30.94 26.72
N GLY A 664 15.44 -30.34 27.89
CA GLY A 664 14.82 -30.74 29.13
C GLY A 664 13.31 -30.51 29.14
N THR A 665 12.75 -30.63 30.32
CA THR A 665 11.34 -30.57 30.68
C THR A 665 11.08 -29.32 31.52
N ALA A 666 9.84 -29.13 31.98
CA ALA A 666 9.54 -28.09 32.96
C ALA A 666 9.86 -28.50 34.43
N SER A 667 10.62 -29.58 34.63
CA SER A 667 11.04 -30.10 35.93
C SER A 667 12.55 -29.99 36.08
N ASN A 668 13.05 -30.09 37.31
CA ASN A 668 14.50 -30.14 37.56
C ASN A 668 15.15 -31.35 36.85
N ASP A 669 15.90 -31.07 35.80
CA ASP A 669 16.54 -32.07 34.95
C ASP A 669 18.02 -32.22 35.28
N ALA A 670 18.51 -33.44 35.09
CA ALA A 670 19.93 -33.76 35.14
C ALA A 670 20.34 -34.20 33.73
N ILE A 671 20.96 -33.28 33.00
CA ILE A 671 21.31 -33.44 31.60
C ILE A 671 22.81 -33.69 31.48
N TYR A 672 23.15 -34.75 30.76
CA TYR A 672 24.52 -35.10 30.43
C TYR A 672 24.61 -35.13 28.90
N ALA A 673 25.33 -34.17 28.33
CA ALA A 673 25.45 -34.01 26.89
C ALA A 673 26.35 -35.09 26.26
N GLY A 674 27.36 -35.53 27.02
CA GLY A 674 28.30 -36.55 26.57
C GLY A 674 29.44 -35.91 25.78
N ALA A 675 30.11 -36.66 24.92
CA ALA A 675 31.17 -36.08 24.09
C ALA A 675 30.56 -35.60 22.79
N GLY A 676 30.94 -34.42 22.29
CA GLY A 676 30.28 -33.85 21.12
C GLY A 676 30.35 -32.35 21.12
N ASN A 677 29.81 -31.72 20.08
CA ASN A 677 29.52 -30.29 20.17
C ASN A 677 28.02 -30.19 20.34
N ASP A 678 27.58 -30.10 21.57
CA ASP A 678 26.21 -30.35 21.95
C ASP A 678 25.43 -29.05 22.10
N SER A 679 24.11 -29.13 21.91
CA SER A 679 23.19 -28.04 22.19
C SER A 679 22.19 -28.48 23.23
N VAL A 680 22.28 -27.90 24.43
CA VAL A 680 21.47 -28.27 25.58
C VAL A 680 20.63 -27.09 26.06
N SER A 681 19.34 -27.34 26.30
CA SER A 681 18.46 -26.42 27.00
C SER A 681 17.81 -27.14 28.17
N GLY A 682 18.02 -26.68 29.41
CA GLY A 682 17.44 -27.22 30.64
C GLY A 682 15.93 -27.05 30.68
N GLY A 683 15.46 -25.84 30.36
CA GLY A 683 14.03 -25.55 30.28
C GLY A 683 13.58 -24.77 31.50
N ALA A 684 12.64 -25.29 32.27
CA ALA A 684 12.23 -24.66 33.52
C ALA A 684 12.46 -25.64 34.68
N GLY A 685 12.86 -25.13 35.84
CA GLY A 685 13.32 -25.98 36.94
C GLY A 685 14.75 -25.61 37.31
N ASN A 686 15.21 -26.08 38.47
CA ASN A 686 16.63 -25.92 38.81
C ASN A 686 17.40 -27.08 38.18
N ASP A 687 18.02 -26.82 37.06
CA ASP A 687 18.64 -27.82 36.20
C ASP A 687 20.13 -27.98 36.50
N THR A 688 20.63 -29.18 36.26
CA THR A 688 22.07 -29.47 36.28
C THR A 688 22.47 -29.97 34.91
N ILE A 689 23.32 -29.19 34.23
CA ILE A 689 23.77 -29.45 32.87
C ILE A 689 25.28 -29.68 32.91
N ASP A 690 25.73 -30.79 32.32
CA ASP A 690 27.14 -31.13 32.12
C ASP A 690 27.38 -31.33 30.60
N GLY A 691 28.10 -30.39 29.99
CA GLY A 691 28.51 -30.46 28.57
C GLY A 691 29.61 -31.50 28.31
N GLU A 692 30.38 -31.83 29.34
CA GLU A 692 31.54 -32.73 29.25
C GLU A 692 32.63 -32.29 28.26
N ALA A 693 32.65 -32.80 27.02
CA ALA A 693 33.79 -32.59 26.12
C ALA A 693 33.36 -32.23 24.69
N GLY A 694 33.81 -31.05 24.28
CA GLY A 694 33.65 -30.47 22.95
C GLY A 694 33.03 -29.08 23.06
N ALA A 695 32.86 -28.39 21.93
CA ALA A 695 32.45 -26.99 21.95
C ALA A 695 30.93 -26.87 22.03
N ASP A 696 30.42 -26.69 23.24
CA ASP A 696 29.01 -26.83 23.57
C ASP A 696 28.25 -25.50 23.62
N ASN A 697 26.94 -25.59 23.47
CA ASN A 697 26.01 -24.48 23.65
C ASN A 697 24.94 -24.88 24.67
N LEU A 698 25.14 -24.42 25.90
CA LEU A 698 24.41 -24.85 27.09
C LEU A 698 23.56 -23.69 27.62
N SER A 699 22.29 -23.96 27.88
CA SER A 699 21.33 -22.99 28.42
C SER A 699 20.56 -23.61 29.57
N GLY A 700 20.60 -22.99 30.75
CA GLY A 700 19.85 -23.41 31.95
C GLY A 700 18.36 -23.19 31.75
N GLY A 701 17.95 -21.93 31.70
CA GLY A 701 16.58 -21.52 31.41
C GLY A 701 15.94 -20.82 32.61
N ASP A 702 14.71 -21.18 32.96
CA ASP A 702 14.04 -20.61 34.13
C ASP A 702 14.35 -21.44 35.38
N GLY A 703 15.18 -20.95 36.29
CA GLY A 703 15.53 -21.65 37.52
C GLY A 703 16.89 -21.24 38.06
N ASN A 704 17.32 -21.83 39.17
CA ASN A 704 18.68 -21.62 39.66
C ASN A 704 19.51 -22.80 39.20
N ASP A 705 20.26 -22.58 38.13
CA ASP A 705 20.88 -23.63 37.36
C ASP A 705 22.36 -23.78 37.70
N VAL A 706 22.86 -25.00 37.51
CA VAL A 706 24.27 -25.32 37.63
C VAL A 706 24.75 -25.88 36.30
N ILE A 707 25.60 -25.13 35.62
CA ILE A 707 26.06 -25.47 34.28
C ILE A 707 27.58 -25.61 34.26
N PHE A 708 28.04 -26.75 33.78
CA PHE A 708 29.44 -27.05 33.51
C PHE A 708 29.61 -27.14 31.98
N GLY A 709 30.38 -26.21 31.40
CA GLY A 709 30.78 -26.21 29.99
C GLY A 709 31.61 -27.44 29.68
N GLY A 710 32.77 -27.54 30.33
CA GLY A 710 33.60 -28.74 30.29
C GLY A 710 34.95 -28.45 29.64
N ALA A 711 35.22 -29.04 28.49
CA ALA A 711 36.46 -28.84 27.75
C ALA A 711 36.16 -28.34 26.34
N ASP A 712 37.07 -27.50 25.81
CA ASP A 712 36.93 -26.73 24.57
C ASP A 712 36.16 -25.42 24.78
N ASN A 713 35.85 -24.68 23.72
CA ASN A 713 35.30 -23.32 23.87
C ASN A 713 33.77 -23.38 23.91
N ASP A 714 33.20 -23.10 25.08
CA ASP A 714 31.77 -23.28 25.33
C ASP A 714 31.00 -21.95 25.36
N TYR A 715 29.70 -22.03 25.01
CA TYR A 715 28.73 -20.98 25.24
C TYR A 715 27.79 -21.42 26.36
N VAL A 716 27.80 -20.71 27.49
CA VAL A 716 27.07 -21.07 28.69
C VAL A 716 26.15 -19.93 29.11
N TYR A 717 24.84 -20.20 29.11
CA TYR A 717 23.78 -19.25 29.42
C TYR A 717 23.00 -19.70 30.66
N GLY A 718 22.95 -18.87 31.71
CA GLY A 718 22.12 -19.10 32.91
C GLY A 718 20.64 -18.83 32.61
N ASN A 719 20.35 -17.64 32.09
CA ASN A 719 19.02 -17.07 31.83
C ASN A 719 18.34 -16.52 33.09
N ASN A 720 17.20 -17.07 33.52
CA ASN A 720 16.42 -16.47 34.62
C ASN A 720 16.65 -17.23 35.91
N GLY A 721 17.39 -16.65 36.84
CA GLY A 721 17.54 -17.15 38.20
C GLY A 721 18.92 -16.87 38.74
N ASN A 722 19.30 -17.50 39.86
CA ASN A 722 20.64 -17.29 40.42
C ASN A 722 21.52 -18.45 40.00
N ASP A 723 22.25 -18.25 38.91
CA ASP A 723 22.91 -19.34 38.22
C ASP A 723 24.38 -19.46 38.61
N ARG A 724 24.91 -20.68 38.50
CA ARG A 724 26.33 -20.97 38.66
C ARG A 724 26.88 -21.52 37.35
N LEU A 725 27.74 -20.73 36.71
CA LEU A 725 28.30 -21.02 35.40
C LEU A 725 29.80 -21.27 35.51
N ASP A 726 30.24 -22.46 35.09
CA ASP A 726 31.63 -22.88 35.05
C ASP A 726 31.96 -23.31 33.62
N GLY A 727 32.67 -22.48 32.87
CA GLY A 727 33.06 -22.78 31.47
C GLY A 727 34.01 -23.97 31.39
N GLY A 728 34.87 -24.14 32.39
CA GLY A 728 35.89 -25.19 32.39
C GLY A 728 37.13 -24.78 31.60
N THR A 729 37.70 -25.69 30.79
CA THR A 729 38.93 -25.41 30.05
C THR A 729 38.63 -25.00 28.62
N GLY A 730 38.97 -23.78 28.21
CA GLY A 730 38.54 -23.31 26.90
C GLY A 730 38.90 -21.86 26.63
N ASN A 731 38.05 -21.20 25.88
CA ASN A 731 37.94 -19.74 25.87
C ASN A 731 36.45 -19.50 25.79
N ASP A 732 35.84 -19.43 26.96
CA ASP A 732 34.41 -19.66 27.09
C ASP A 732 33.65 -18.33 27.09
N TYR A 733 32.39 -18.40 26.71
CA TYR A 733 31.46 -17.28 26.78
C TYR A 733 30.40 -17.60 27.83
N LEU A 734 30.38 -16.84 28.92
CA LEU A 734 29.47 -17.03 30.05
C LEU A 734 28.50 -15.84 30.17
N GLN A 735 27.21 -16.12 30.28
CA GLN A 735 26.16 -15.11 30.42
C GLN A 735 25.11 -15.57 31.43
N GLY A 736 25.03 -14.89 32.58
CA GLY A 736 24.08 -15.20 33.65
C GLY A 736 22.67 -14.70 33.37
N ASP A 737 22.55 -13.50 32.78
CA ASP A 737 21.29 -12.77 32.58
C ASP A 737 20.63 -12.30 33.89
N ALA A 738 19.43 -12.78 34.24
CA ALA A 738 18.60 -12.15 35.25
C ALA A 738 18.67 -12.90 36.59
N GLY A 739 19.40 -12.34 37.55
CA GLY A 739 19.44 -12.82 38.93
C GLY A 739 20.78 -12.50 39.56
N SER A 740 21.20 -13.29 40.56
CA SER A 740 22.51 -13.13 41.19
C SER A 740 23.42 -14.26 40.75
N ASP A 741 24.17 -14.01 39.68
CA ASP A 741 24.90 -15.06 39.00
C ASP A 741 26.34 -15.19 39.49
N THR A 742 26.87 -16.40 39.40
CA THR A 742 28.24 -16.72 39.77
C THR A 742 28.98 -17.33 38.59
N TYR A 743 29.95 -16.59 38.07
CA TYR A 743 30.88 -17.02 37.02
C TYR A 743 32.14 -17.57 37.67
N VAL A 744 32.54 -18.79 37.32
CA VAL A 744 33.69 -19.46 37.92
C VAL A 744 34.87 -19.39 36.98
N PHE A 745 36.04 -19.00 37.49
CA PHE A 745 37.28 -18.97 36.71
C PHE A 745 38.45 -19.55 37.50
N ALA A 746 39.21 -20.48 36.90
CA ALA A 746 40.40 -21.06 37.51
C ALA A 746 41.60 -21.06 36.56
N ARG A 747 42.78 -21.42 37.07
CA ARG A 747 43.99 -21.47 36.27
C ARG A 747 43.90 -22.58 35.22
N GLY A 748 44.28 -22.26 33.98
CA GLY A 748 44.16 -23.16 32.83
C GLY A 748 42.78 -23.12 32.15
N TYR A 749 41.88 -22.24 32.59
CA TYR A 749 40.57 -22.03 31.94
C TYR A 749 40.68 -21.26 30.63
N GLY A 750 41.79 -20.54 30.39
CA GLY A 750 42.06 -19.83 29.14
C GLY A 750 41.57 -18.39 29.14
N GLN A 751 40.97 -17.94 28.04
CA GLN A 751 40.57 -16.54 27.85
C GLN A 751 39.05 -16.39 27.77
N ASP A 752 38.42 -16.26 28.93
CA ASP A 752 36.96 -16.30 29.01
C ASP A 752 36.36 -14.90 28.89
N VAL A 753 35.12 -14.86 28.42
CA VAL A 753 34.31 -13.66 28.29
C VAL A 753 33.09 -13.81 29.19
N VAL A 754 32.89 -12.85 30.08
CA VAL A 754 31.69 -12.72 30.90
C VAL A 754 30.85 -11.58 30.36
N TYR A 755 29.58 -11.88 30.05
CA TYR A 755 28.58 -10.90 29.68
C TYR A 755 27.50 -10.80 30.77
N ASN A 756 27.66 -9.84 31.67
CA ASN A 756 26.82 -9.69 32.85
C ASN A 756 25.77 -8.59 32.67
N TYR A 757 24.94 -8.61 31.63
CA TYR A 757 23.92 -7.58 31.48
C TYR A 757 22.70 -7.84 32.36
N ASP A 758 22.67 -7.28 33.57
CA ASP A 758 21.51 -7.35 34.47
C ASP A 758 21.05 -5.98 34.98
N THR A 759 19.77 -5.68 34.75
CA THR A 759 19.10 -4.46 35.25
C THR A 759 18.28 -4.69 36.52
N GLY A 760 18.27 -5.92 37.05
CA GLY A 760 17.63 -6.31 38.29
C GLY A 760 18.07 -5.42 39.47
N THR A 761 17.21 -5.28 40.48
CA THR A 761 17.55 -4.55 41.71
C THR A 761 17.89 -5.54 42.83
N GLY A 762 18.97 -5.30 43.56
CA GLY A 762 19.31 -6.11 44.75
C GLY A 762 19.99 -7.46 44.46
N LYS A 763 20.42 -7.69 43.21
CA LYS A 763 21.29 -8.80 42.84
C LYS A 763 22.73 -8.62 43.30
N THR A 764 23.49 -9.72 43.23
CA THR A 764 24.92 -9.75 43.55
C THR A 764 25.67 -10.66 42.58
N ASP A 765 25.87 -10.18 41.36
CA ASP A 765 26.64 -10.90 40.35
C ASP A 765 28.11 -10.93 40.72
N ALA A 766 28.74 -12.09 40.52
CA ALA A 766 30.10 -12.30 40.95
C ALA A 766 30.92 -13.16 40.00
N LEU A 767 32.13 -12.70 39.74
CA LEU A 767 33.21 -13.56 39.28
C LEU A 767 33.90 -14.18 40.50
N GLU A 768 34.01 -15.50 40.53
CA GLU A 768 34.66 -16.28 41.59
C GLU A 768 35.94 -16.93 41.05
N PHE A 769 37.08 -16.54 41.60
CA PHE A 769 38.37 -17.15 41.27
C PHE A 769 38.63 -18.42 42.08
N GLY A 770 39.19 -19.42 41.42
CA GLY A 770 39.67 -20.67 42.02
C GLY A 770 40.70 -20.47 43.13
N ALA A 771 40.87 -21.49 43.97
CA ALA A 771 41.65 -21.40 45.21
C ALA A 771 43.16 -21.14 45.03
N ASP A 772 43.70 -21.26 43.83
CA ASP A 772 45.11 -21.06 43.48
C ASP A 772 45.41 -19.70 42.83
N ILE A 773 44.43 -18.79 42.80
CA ILE A 773 44.56 -17.43 42.28
C ILE A 773 44.42 -16.45 43.45
N LEU A 774 45.49 -15.68 43.72
CA LEU A 774 45.48 -14.63 44.73
C LEU A 774 45.15 -13.27 44.09
N PRO A 775 44.61 -12.30 44.85
CA PRO A 775 44.39 -10.94 44.35
C PRO A 775 45.64 -10.28 43.75
N SER A 776 46.82 -10.60 44.28
CA SER A 776 48.12 -10.10 43.78
C SER A 776 48.56 -10.70 42.46
N ASP A 777 47.94 -11.79 42.02
CA ASP A 777 48.25 -12.44 40.75
C ASP A 777 47.50 -11.77 39.59
N ILE A 778 46.51 -10.90 39.87
CA ILE A 778 45.66 -10.30 38.85
C ILE A 778 46.20 -8.93 38.42
N VAL A 779 46.39 -8.78 37.12
CA VAL A 779 46.62 -7.51 36.45
C VAL A 779 45.28 -7.00 35.93
N VAL A 780 44.85 -5.84 36.42
CA VAL A 780 43.61 -5.17 36.02
C VAL A 780 43.91 -4.19 34.90
N THR A 781 43.22 -4.32 33.77
CA THR A 781 43.30 -3.35 32.67
C THR A 781 41.93 -3.01 32.14
N ARG A 782 41.79 -1.78 31.63
CA ARG A 782 40.60 -1.32 30.92
C ARG A 782 40.87 -1.32 29.43
N SER A 783 39.99 -1.96 28.66
CA SER A 783 40.03 -1.93 27.19
C SER A 783 38.73 -1.32 26.69
N SER A 784 38.74 -0.02 26.37
CA SER A 784 37.52 0.75 26.08
C SER A 784 36.52 0.70 27.26
N THR A 785 35.45 -0.09 27.14
CA THR A 785 34.43 -0.28 28.19
C THR A 785 34.59 -1.61 28.92
N ASP A 786 35.50 -2.48 28.50
CA ASP A 786 35.66 -3.82 29.05
C ASP A 786 36.66 -3.82 30.22
N LEU A 787 36.36 -4.62 31.24
CA LEU A 787 37.28 -4.97 32.31
C LEU A 787 38.02 -6.24 31.94
N VAL A 788 39.35 -6.19 31.93
CA VAL A 788 40.19 -7.35 31.65
C VAL A 788 41.01 -7.68 32.90
N LEU A 789 40.76 -8.86 33.46
CA LEU A 789 41.47 -9.41 34.61
C LEU A 789 42.40 -10.52 34.12
N SER A 790 43.70 -10.23 34.01
CA SER A 790 44.70 -11.19 33.51
C SER A 790 45.51 -11.79 34.66
N ILE A 791 45.82 -13.08 34.60
CA ILE A 791 46.72 -13.71 35.58
C ILE A 791 48.17 -13.45 35.17
N ALA A 792 48.95 -12.81 36.05
CA ALA A 792 50.33 -12.46 35.81
C ALA A 792 51.19 -13.70 35.47
N GLY A 793 51.91 -13.63 34.36
CA GLY A 793 52.79 -14.70 33.91
C GLY A 793 52.11 -15.87 33.21
N THR A 794 50.79 -15.81 32.96
CA THR A 794 50.07 -16.78 32.12
C THR A 794 49.34 -16.09 30.97
N SER A 795 48.70 -16.86 30.09
CA SER A 795 47.78 -16.35 29.07
C SER A 795 46.33 -16.26 29.56
N ASP A 796 46.06 -16.73 30.78
CA ASP A 796 44.72 -16.86 31.31
C ASP A 796 44.19 -15.46 31.68
N ARG A 797 42.98 -15.17 31.23
CA ARG A 797 42.29 -13.91 31.56
C ARG A 797 40.79 -14.09 31.48
N VAL A 798 40.07 -13.23 32.19
CA VAL A 798 38.63 -13.06 32.02
C VAL A 798 38.33 -11.63 31.62
N THR A 799 37.55 -11.48 30.56
CA THR A 799 37.08 -10.19 30.04
C THR A 799 35.62 -10.01 30.40
N VAL A 800 35.32 -9.08 31.30
CA VAL A 800 33.95 -8.69 31.62
C VAL A 800 33.54 -7.57 30.68
N ARG A 801 32.66 -7.90 29.74
CA ARG A 801 32.28 -7.03 28.64
C ARG A 801 31.44 -5.85 29.14
N SER A 802 31.74 -4.65 28.64
CA SER A 802 31.03 -3.42 28.96
C SER A 802 31.00 -3.06 30.45
N PHE A 803 31.89 -3.62 31.28
CA PHE A 803 31.94 -3.35 32.72
C PHE A 803 31.94 -1.85 33.06
N PHE A 804 32.70 -1.04 32.31
CA PHE A 804 32.82 0.40 32.51
C PHE A 804 31.78 1.22 31.74
N ASP A 805 30.76 0.60 31.15
CA ASP A 805 29.62 1.34 30.59
C ASP A 805 28.94 2.16 31.70
N THR A 806 28.71 3.45 31.44
CA THR A 806 28.28 4.42 32.46
C THR A 806 29.14 4.40 33.73
N ASP A 807 30.46 4.25 33.56
CA ASP A 807 31.48 4.23 34.62
C ASP A 807 31.32 3.13 35.68
N GLY A 808 30.75 1.97 35.28
CA GLY A 808 30.50 0.85 36.18
C GLY A 808 29.23 0.98 37.01
N ASN A 809 28.34 1.91 36.64
CA ASN A 809 27.02 2.06 37.25
C ASN A 809 25.90 1.40 36.43
N GLY A 810 26.20 0.92 35.23
CA GLY A 810 25.27 0.26 34.32
C GLY A 810 25.03 -1.20 34.71
N GLY A 811 24.12 -1.84 33.98
CA GLY A 811 23.74 -3.24 34.23
C GLY A 811 24.84 -4.27 33.94
N TYR A 812 25.91 -3.88 33.22
CA TYR A 812 27.01 -4.77 32.81
C TYR A 812 28.08 -5.03 33.89
N ALA A 813 28.11 -4.22 34.94
CA ALA A 813 29.17 -4.27 35.92
C ALA A 813 28.87 -5.34 36.98
N LEU A 814 29.80 -6.28 37.17
CA LEU A 814 29.75 -7.21 38.29
C LEU A 814 29.73 -6.44 39.63
N GLU A 815 28.90 -6.87 40.57
CA GLU A 815 28.94 -6.31 41.92
C GLU A 815 30.22 -6.73 42.66
N GLN A 816 30.75 -7.94 42.38
CA GLN A 816 31.87 -8.51 43.13
C GLN A 816 32.84 -9.31 42.26
N VAL A 817 34.13 -9.22 42.60
CA VAL A 817 35.14 -10.21 42.24
C VAL A 817 35.60 -10.88 43.53
N ARG A 818 35.40 -12.20 43.64
CA ARG A 818 35.59 -12.98 44.86
C ARG A 818 36.81 -13.88 44.74
N PHE A 819 37.58 -13.98 45.81
CA PHE A 819 38.73 -14.85 45.92
C PHE A 819 38.55 -15.85 47.07
N ALA A 820 39.19 -17.01 46.96
CA ALA A 820 39.07 -18.08 47.96
C ALA A 820 39.64 -17.72 49.35
N ASP A 821 40.50 -16.70 49.46
CA ASP A 821 41.03 -16.20 50.73
C ASP A 821 40.04 -15.28 51.49
N GLY A 822 38.87 -15.01 50.89
CA GLY A 822 37.84 -14.13 51.43
C GLY A 822 37.98 -12.68 50.99
N THR A 823 38.97 -12.34 50.16
CA THR A 823 39.07 -11.02 49.53
C THR A 823 37.92 -10.83 48.55
N ILE A 824 37.29 -9.66 48.61
CA ILE A 824 36.25 -9.24 47.66
C ILE A 824 36.67 -7.89 47.11
N TRP A 825 36.79 -7.78 45.80
CA TRP A 825 36.85 -6.48 45.13
C TRP A 825 35.44 -6.07 44.77
N ASP A 826 35.03 -4.92 45.32
CA ASP A 826 33.84 -4.23 44.87
C ASP A 826 34.16 -3.34 43.66
N LYS A 827 33.13 -2.74 43.08
CA LYS A 827 33.27 -1.86 41.92
C LYS A 827 34.23 -0.70 42.16
N ALA A 828 34.24 -0.12 43.36
CA ALA A 828 35.16 0.97 43.70
C ALA A 828 36.62 0.50 43.69
N THR A 829 36.89 -0.69 44.21
CA THR A 829 38.21 -1.30 44.21
C THR A 829 38.68 -1.61 42.79
N VAL A 830 37.82 -2.19 41.96
CA VAL A 830 38.13 -2.47 40.54
C VAL A 830 38.44 -1.18 39.78
N LYS A 831 37.64 -0.12 39.98
CA LYS A 831 37.85 1.18 39.34
C LYS A 831 39.20 1.80 39.71
N LEU A 832 39.60 1.71 40.99
CA LEU A 832 40.90 2.21 41.44
C LEU A 832 42.06 1.43 40.81
N LEU A 833 41.93 0.10 40.70
CA LEU A 833 42.95 -0.74 40.10
C LEU A 833 43.09 -0.52 38.59
N ALA A 834 42.01 -0.12 37.90
CA ALA A 834 41.99 0.08 36.45
C ALA A 834 42.66 1.38 35.97
N ILE A 835 42.81 2.39 36.85
CA ILE A 835 43.47 3.68 36.53
C ILE A 835 44.86 3.81 37.17
N ALA A 836 45.36 2.73 37.78
CA ALA A 836 46.66 2.73 38.42
C ALA A 836 47.77 2.60 37.37
N GLY A 837 48.60 3.65 37.23
CA GLY A 837 49.73 3.61 36.31
C GLY A 837 50.93 2.79 36.80
N ASN A 838 51.90 2.63 35.91
CA ASN A 838 53.16 1.90 36.08
C ASN A 838 54.29 2.45 35.17
N ASP A 839 55.49 1.85 35.18
CA ASP A 839 56.65 2.36 34.43
C ASP A 839 56.66 1.99 32.91
N THR A 840 55.51 1.69 32.31
CA THR A 840 55.38 1.35 30.87
C THR A 840 54.27 2.15 30.20
N ALA A 841 54.34 2.40 28.88
CA ALA A 841 53.28 3.15 28.19
C ALA A 841 51.87 2.53 28.38
N GLN A 842 50.92 3.33 28.86
CA GLN A 842 49.55 2.95 29.18
C GLN A 842 48.53 3.84 28.47
N THR A 843 47.28 3.37 28.49
CA THR A 843 46.12 4.21 28.25
C THR A 843 45.28 4.21 29.52
N LEU A 844 45.22 5.36 30.19
CA LEU A 844 44.49 5.55 31.44
C LEU A 844 43.28 6.43 31.15
N THR A 845 42.12 6.04 31.66
CA THR A 845 40.88 6.81 31.50
C THR A 845 40.18 6.85 32.84
N GLY A 846 40.06 8.05 33.39
CA GLY A 846 39.26 8.33 34.57
C GLY A 846 37.77 8.17 34.29
N TYR A 847 37.00 8.76 35.19
CA TYR A 847 35.57 8.59 35.39
C TYR A 847 34.93 9.97 35.54
N ALA A 848 33.62 10.03 35.75
CA ALA A 848 32.92 11.29 36.00
C ALA A 848 33.14 11.90 37.41
N THR A 849 34.16 11.44 38.14
CA THR A 849 34.50 11.91 39.49
C THR A 849 35.84 12.61 39.47
N ALA A 850 36.10 13.47 40.46
CA ALA A 850 37.43 14.04 40.65
C ALA A 850 38.45 12.93 40.92
N ASP A 851 39.23 12.60 39.89
CA ASP A 851 40.14 11.47 39.86
C ASP A 851 41.59 11.90 40.10
N VAL A 852 42.39 10.94 40.57
CA VAL A 852 43.83 11.12 40.76
C VAL A 852 44.53 10.08 39.90
N ILE A 853 45.14 10.53 38.81
CA ILE A 853 45.81 9.68 37.83
C ILE A 853 47.31 10.00 37.82
N ASN A 854 48.14 8.97 37.91
CA ASN A 854 49.59 9.08 37.79
C ASN A 854 50.08 8.06 36.76
N GLY A 855 50.58 8.53 35.62
CA GLY A 855 51.12 7.71 34.52
C GLY A 855 52.45 7.03 34.89
N LEU A 856 53.22 7.66 35.78
CA LEU A 856 54.55 7.27 36.23
C LEU A 856 55.61 7.34 35.13
N GLY A 857 55.71 6.34 34.26
CA GLY A 857 56.75 6.32 33.24
C GLY A 857 56.32 5.59 31.98
N GLY A 858 56.88 5.98 30.84
CA GLY A 858 56.40 5.55 29.53
C GLY A 858 55.64 6.70 28.86
N ASN A 859 55.31 6.53 27.58
CA ASN A 859 54.55 7.54 26.85
C ASN A 859 53.06 7.22 27.01
N ASP A 860 52.41 7.89 27.94
CA ASP A 860 51.05 7.58 28.37
C ASP A 860 50.01 8.40 27.60
N VAL A 861 48.83 7.80 27.43
CA VAL A 861 47.63 8.49 26.98
C VAL A 861 46.67 8.55 28.15
N ILE A 862 46.49 9.75 28.71
CA ILE A 862 45.67 9.96 29.92
C ILE A 862 44.47 10.83 29.57
N ASN A 863 43.28 10.37 29.95
CA ASN A 863 42.05 11.14 29.88
C ASN A 863 41.41 11.21 31.28
N GLY A 864 41.30 12.40 31.86
CA GLY A 864 40.71 12.63 33.20
C GLY A 864 39.22 12.30 33.22
N GLY A 865 38.46 12.82 32.27
CA GLY A 865 37.03 12.56 32.14
C GLY A 865 36.21 13.78 32.55
N ASP A 866 35.18 13.58 33.39
CA ASP A 866 34.49 14.71 34.02
C ASP A 866 34.90 14.75 35.49
N GLY A 867 35.05 15.92 36.08
CA GLY A 867 35.56 16.04 37.44
C GLY A 867 36.62 17.11 37.52
N ASN A 868 37.02 17.48 38.73
CA ASN A 868 38.20 18.31 38.89
C ASN A 868 39.37 17.35 39.11
N ASP A 869 40.04 16.98 38.05
CA ASP A 869 41.01 15.89 38.05
C ASP A 869 42.40 16.37 38.43
N THR A 870 43.17 15.49 39.04
CA THR A 870 44.59 15.70 39.30
C THR A 870 45.39 14.67 38.52
N ILE A 871 46.08 15.12 37.48
CA ILE A 871 46.77 14.27 36.53
C ILE A 871 48.27 14.60 36.53
N ASP A 872 49.08 13.56 36.67
CA ASP A 872 50.55 13.59 36.54
C ASP A 872 50.96 12.58 35.46
N GLY A 873 51.46 13.08 34.31
CA GLY A 873 51.92 12.25 33.19
C GLY A 873 53.14 11.43 33.60
N GLY A 874 54.17 12.10 34.12
CA GLY A 874 55.36 11.47 34.68
C GLY A 874 56.54 11.58 33.72
N ASP A 875 57.30 10.49 33.55
CA ASP A 875 58.44 10.42 32.63
C ASP A 875 58.01 9.86 31.27
N GLY A 876 58.01 10.67 30.21
CA GLY A 876 57.61 10.22 28.88
C GLY A 876 57.12 11.35 28.01
N ALA A 877 56.88 11.08 26.72
CA ALA A 877 56.15 12.04 25.88
C ALA A 877 54.66 11.71 25.96
N ASP A 878 53.95 12.41 26.83
CA ASP A 878 52.59 12.08 27.24
C ASP A 878 51.54 12.88 26.47
N SER A 879 50.37 12.27 26.32
CA SER A 879 49.19 12.89 25.73
C SER A 879 48.09 12.93 26.78
N ILE A 880 47.86 14.10 27.36
CA ILE A 880 46.99 14.29 28.51
C ILE A 880 45.80 15.17 28.13
N SER A 881 44.61 14.74 28.49
CA SER A 881 43.36 15.48 28.40
C SER A 881 42.71 15.52 29.78
N GLY A 882 42.48 16.71 30.34
CA GLY A 882 41.74 16.90 31.59
C GLY A 882 40.28 16.51 31.43
N GLY A 883 39.56 17.28 30.62
CA GLY A 883 38.19 16.98 30.23
C GLY A 883 37.24 18.05 30.75
N ASN A 884 36.15 17.67 31.42
CA ASN A 884 35.21 18.65 31.97
C ASN A 884 35.46 18.86 33.47
N GLY A 885 35.83 20.06 33.86
CA GLY A 885 36.00 20.48 35.24
C GLY A 885 37.28 21.29 35.40
N ASN A 886 37.61 21.73 36.61
CA ASN A 886 38.81 22.53 36.82
C ASN A 886 39.97 21.59 37.16
N ASP A 887 40.79 21.31 36.17
CA ASP A 887 41.81 20.27 36.23
C ASP A 887 43.17 20.81 36.65
N LEU A 888 43.92 19.97 37.37
CA LEU A 888 45.30 20.19 37.73
C LEU A 888 46.17 19.18 36.98
N ILE A 889 46.87 19.64 35.94
CA ILE A 889 47.61 18.75 35.02
C ILE A 889 49.09 19.10 35.01
N SER A 890 49.92 18.07 35.18
CA SER A 890 51.38 18.09 35.03
C SER A 890 51.78 17.09 33.93
N GLY A 891 52.44 17.57 32.87
CA GLY A 891 53.04 16.73 31.82
C GLY A 891 54.20 15.91 32.38
N GLY A 892 55.16 16.58 33.01
CA GLY A 892 56.25 15.94 33.72
C GLY A 892 57.57 16.11 32.97
N THR A 893 58.21 15.03 32.53
CA THR A 893 59.44 15.11 31.72
C THR A 893 59.23 14.50 30.34
N GLY A 894 59.49 15.27 29.29
CA GLY A 894 59.30 14.82 27.91
C GLY A 894 58.75 15.94 27.05
N ASN A 895 58.30 15.66 25.82
CA ASN A 895 57.60 16.69 25.05
C ASN A 895 56.11 16.33 25.07
N ASP A 896 55.34 17.04 25.85
CA ASP A 896 53.98 16.64 26.21
C ASP A 896 52.92 17.42 25.45
N TYR A 897 51.78 16.76 25.24
CA TYR A 897 50.57 17.37 24.73
C TYR A 897 49.54 17.43 25.86
N VAL A 898 49.28 18.63 26.36
CA VAL A 898 48.41 18.85 27.53
C VAL A 898 47.22 19.70 27.14
N TYR A 899 46.03 19.10 27.24
CA TYR A 899 44.74 19.73 26.97
C TYR A 899 43.92 19.84 28.27
N GLY A 900 43.54 21.05 28.66
CA GLY A 900 42.62 21.30 29.78
C GLY A 900 41.19 20.93 29.41
N ASN A 901 40.71 21.49 28.29
CA ASN A 901 39.36 21.38 27.74
C ASN A 901 38.37 22.33 28.42
N ASN A 902 37.35 21.84 29.13
CA ASN A 902 36.29 22.71 29.66
C ASN A 902 36.49 22.92 31.16
N GLY A 903 36.83 24.13 31.57
CA GLY A 903 36.97 24.48 32.97
C GLY A 903 38.04 25.54 33.17
N ASN A 904 38.34 25.86 34.43
CA ASN A 904 39.44 26.77 34.74
C ASN A 904 40.64 25.92 35.10
N ASP A 905 41.45 25.60 34.11
CA ASP A 905 42.47 24.57 34.22
C ASP A 905 43.82 25.15 34.58
N ARG A 906 44.63 24.36 35.28
CA ARG A 906 46.04 24.66 35.55
C ARG A 906 46.91 23.63 34.84
N LEU A 907 47.61 24.09 33.81
CA LEU A 907 48.43 23.25 32.93
C LEU A 907 49.91 23.56 33.13
N ASP A 908 50.66 22.56 33.58
CA ASP A 908 52.12 22.59 33.72
C ASP A 908 52.71 21.55 32.76
N GLY A 909 53.40 21.99 31.70
CA GLY A 909 54.06 21.06 30.76
C GLY A 909 55.23 20.32 31.41
N GLY A 910 55.90 20.96 32.38
CA GLY A 910 57.12 20.42 32.97
C GLY A 910 58.34 20.67 32.09
N THR A 911 59.28 19.72 32.05
CA THR A 911 60.52 19.89 31.27
C THR A 911 60.38 19.28 29.89
N GLY A 912 60.52 20.08 28.83
CA GLY A 912 60.12 19.59 27.53
C GLY A 912 60.24 20.56 26.38
N ASN A 913 59.44 20.36 25.35
CA ASN A 913 59.00 21.41 24.46
C ASN A 913 57.53 21.10 24.25
N ASP A 914 56.71 21.70 25.09
CA ASP A 914 55.38 21.21 25.35
C ASP A 914 54.33 21.99 24.55
N TYR A 915 53.20 21.35 24.32
CA TYR A 915 52.04 21.97 23.71
C TYR A 915 50.91 22.01 24.74
N LEU A 916 50.54 23.22 25.15
CA LEU A 916 49.52 23.47 26.16
C LEU A 916 48.31 24.17 25.55
N GLN A 917 47.11 23.65 25.81
CA GLN A 917 45.84 24.19 25.34
C GLN A 917 44.79 24.10 26.45
N GLY A 918 44.34 25.25 26.95
CA GLY A 918 43.34 25.35 28.01
C GLY A 918 41.90 25.17 27.49
N ASP A 919 41.62 25.70 26.30
CA ASP A 919 40.27 25.79 25.71
C ASP A 919 39.31 26.71 26.49
N ALA A 920 38.24 26.20 27.09
CA ALA A 920 37.12 27.01 27.55
C ALA A 920 37.14 27.23 29.06
N GLY A 921 37.46 28.45 29.49
CA GLY A 921 37.40 28.87 30.88
C GLY A 921 38.51 29.86 31.19
N SER A 922 38.91 30.00 32.45
CA SER A 922 40.02 30.87 32.84
C SER A 922 41.24 30.02 33.15
N ASP A 923 42.08 29.82 32.14
CA ASP A 923 43.15 28.84 32.22
C ASP A 923 44.46 29.46 32.68
N THR A 924 45.27 28.66 33.36
CA THR A 924 46.60 29.04 33.83
C THR A 924 47.66 28.10 33.28
N TYR A 925 48.47 28.61 32.37
CA TYR A 925 49.65 27.93 31.81
C TYR A 925 50.88 28.24 32.64
N VAL A 926 51.62 27.23 33.08
CA VAL A 926 52.79 27.39 33.94
C VAL A 926 54.05 27.24 33.10
N PHE A 927 55.01 28.16 33.28
CA PHE A 927 56.31 28.09 32.62
C PHE A 927 57.44 28.43 33.60
N ALA A 928 58.48 27.60 33.66
CA ALA A 928 59.65 27.83 34.49
C ALA A 928 60.96 27.62 33.72
N ARG A 929 62.09 27.94 34.37
CA ARG A 929 63.41 27.78 33.75
C ARG A 929 63.73 26.30 33.54
N GLY A 930 64.24 25.96 32.36
CA GLY A 930 64.50 24.58 31.96
C GLY A 930 63.28 23.84 31.41
N TYR A 931 62.15 24.52 31.23
CA TYR A 931 60.96 23.95 30.59
C TYR A 931 61.11 23.84 29.07
N GLY A 932 62.09 24.53 28.46
CA GLY A 932 62.37 24.44 27.03
C GLY A 932 61.53 25.38 26.19
N GLN A 933 61.08 24.93 25.01
CA GLN A 933 60.40 25.77 24.04
C GLN A 933 58.92 25.41 23.89
N ASP A 934 58.11 26.02 24.74
CA ASP A 934 56.71 25.64 24.86
C ASP A 934 55.82 26.49 23.95
N VAL A 935 54.70 25.89 23.58
CA VAL A 935 53.67 26.50 22.77
C VAL A 935 52.38 26.53 23.56
N VAL A 936 51.81 27.73 23.72
CA VAL A 936 50.47 27.93 24.27
C VAL A 936 49.52 28.25 23.13
N TYR A 937 48.43 27.50 23.06
CA TYR A 937 47.31 27.76 22.16
C TYR A 937 46.07 28.11 22.98
N ASN A 938 45.83 29.42 23.14
CA ASN A 938 44.77 29.95 24.00
C ASN A 938 43.57 30.44 23.19
N TYR A 939 42.96 29.61 22.35
CA TYR A 939 41.79 30.05 21.60
C TYR A 939 40.51 29.95 22.46
N ASP A 940 40.14 31.05 23.12
CA ASP A 940 38.88 31.16 23.86
C ASP A 940 38.05 32.40 23.49
N THR A 941 36.81 32.15 23.08
CA THR A 941 35.83 33.21 22.78
C THR A 941 34.87 33.49 23.94
N GLY A 942 35.03 32.80 25.07
CA GLY A 942 34.28 33.00 26.30
C GLY A 942 34.31 34.45 26.77
N THR A 943 33.27 34.89 27.48
CA THR A 943 33.22 36.23 28.07
C THR A 943 33.51 36.16 29.56
N GLY A 944 34.32 37.09 30.10
CA GLY A 944 34.58 37.18 31.53
C GLY A 944 35.61 36.19 32.08
N LYS A 945 36.31 35.46 31.20
CA LYS A 945 37.47 34.65 31.56
C LYS A 945 38.72 35.47 31.83
N THR A 946 39.73 34.83 32.40
CA THR A 946 41.05 35.44 32.61
C THR A 946 42.14 34.39 32.40
N ASP A 947 42.50 34.19 31.14
CA ASP A 947 43.60 33.28 30.79
C ASP A 947 44.94 33.91 31.13
N ALA A 948 45.84 33.09 31.66
CA ALA A 948 47.11 33.56 32.15
C ALA A 948 48.26 32.60 31.89
N LEU A 949 49.38 33.18 31.47
CA LEU A 949 50.68 32.55 31.60
C LEU A 949 51.28 32.95 32.95
N GLU A 950 51.70 31.98 33.76
CA GLU A 950 52.34 32.17 35.05
C GLU A 950 53.80 31.71 35.02
N PHE A 951 54.72 32.63 35.26
CA PHE A 951 56.14 32.32 35.35
C PHE A 951 56.55 31.85 36.75
N GLY A 952 57.45 30.86 36.78
CA GLY A 952 58.10 30.36 37.99
C GLY A 952 58.80 31.45 38.81
N ALA A 953 59.03 31.16 40.10
CA ALA A 953 59.49 32.17 41.06
C ALA A 953 60.90 32.75 40.79
N ASP A 954 61.71 32.08 39.97
CA ASP A 954 63.07 32.48 39.59
C ASP A 954 63.14 33.29 38.29
N ILE A 955 62.00 33.65 37.71
CA ILE A 955 61.90 34.45 36.48
C ILE A 955 61.31 35.82 36.85
N LEU A 956 62.09 36.88 36.64
CA LEU A 956 61.65 38.25 36.82
C LEU A 956 61.14 38.84 35.49
N PRO A 957 60.28 39.88 35.53
CA PRO A 957 59.87 40.60 34.31
C PRO A 957 61.05 41.11 33.47
N SER A 958 62.17 41.47 34.09
CA SER A 958 63.39 41.91 33.42
C SER A 958 64.18 40.80 32.73
N ASP A 959 63.89 39.55 33.05
CA ASP A 959 64.54 38.39 32.42
C ASP A 959 63.86 38.02 31.10
N ILE A 960 62.69 38.60 30.80
CA ILE A 960 61.90 38.28 29.61
C ILE A 960 62.27 39.22 28.46
N VAL A 961 62.70 38.63 27.35
CA VAL A 961 62.77 39.26 26.04
C VAL A 961 61.48 38.96 25.30
N ILE A 962 60.67 40.01 25.11
CA ILE A 962 59.43 39.94 24.34
C ILE A 962 59.73 40.22 22.87
N THR A 963 59.18 39.40 21.99
CA THR A 963 59.22 39.64 20.54
C THR A 963 57.88 39.28 19.92
N ARG A 964 57.49 40.05 18.90
CA ARG A 964 56.37 39.73 18.02
C ARG A 964 56.90 39.02 16.80
N SER A 965 56.40 37.81 16.53
CA SER A 965 56.71 37.06 15.31
C SER A 965 55.43 36.88 14.51
N SER A 966 55.21 37.74 13.50
CA SER A 966 53.93 37.83 12.78
C SER A 966 52.78 38.14 13.75
N THR A 967 51.93 37.16 14.06
CA THR A 967 50.81 37.28 15.00
C THR A 967 51.12 36.64 16.36
N ASP A 968 52.25 35.98 16.52
CA ASP A 968 52.59 35.26 17.74
C ASP A 968 53.30 36.16 18.74
N LEU A 969 53.00 35.96 20.03
CA LEU A 969 53.75 36.53 21.14
C LEU A 969 54.82 35.51 21.56
N VAL A 970 56.09 35.91 21.50
CA VAL A 970 57.21 35.08 21.94
C VAL A 970 57.86 35.73 23.15
N LEU A 971 57.82 35.01 24.28
CA LEU A 971 58.45 35.42 25.54
C LEU A 971 59.65 34.51 25.78
N SER A 972 60.85 35.01 25.55
CA SER A 972 62.10 34.26 25.73
C SER A 972 62.80 34.67 27.03
N ILE A 973 63.41 33.71 27.74
CA ILE A 973 64.22 34.02 28.93
C ILE A 973 65.63 34.41 28.48
N ALA A 974 66.08 35.62 28.86
CA ALA A 974 67.37 36.17 28.50
C ALA A 974 68.52 35.24 28.94
N GLY A 975 69.37 34.88 27.99
CA GLY A 975 70.54 34.03 28.24
C GLY A 975 70.25 32.53 28.36
N THR A 976 69.02 32.08 28.11
CA THR A 976 68.68 30.66 27.97
C THR A 976 68.06 30.37 26.60
N ALA A 977 67.81 29.08 26.31
CA ALA A 977 67.04 28.67 25.14
C ALA A 977 65.53 28.58 25.43
N ASP A 978 65.13 28.80 26.69
CA ASP A 978 63.76 28.65 27.14
C ASP A 978 62.90 29.79 26.59
N ARG A 979 61.76 29.44 26.01
CA ARG A 979 60.76 30.41 25.55
C ARG A 979 59.38 29.80 25.57
N VAL A 980 58.39 30.65 25.71
CA VAL A 980 56.99 30.30 25.49
C VAL A 980 56.43 31.13 24.34
N THR A 981 55.82 30.44 23.38
CA THR A 981 55.18 31.04 22.21
C THR A 981 53.67 30.94 22.37
N VAL A 982 53.01 32.08 22.51
CA VAL A 982 51.55 32.17 22.51
C VAL A 982 51.10 32.43 21.08
N ARG A 983 50.50 31.41 20.46
CA ARG A 983 50.11 31.46 19.05
C ARG A 983 48.98 32.46 18.82
N SER A 984 49.10 33.21 17.72
CA SER A 984 48.09 34.17 17.25
C SER A 984 47.70 35.25 18.26
N TYR A 985 48.51 35.51 19.29
CA TYR A 985 48.21 36.49 20.33
C TYR A 985 47.83 37.87 19.77
N PHE A 986 48.53 38.36 18.74
CA PHE A 986 48.30 39.65 18.11
C PHE A 986 47.27 39.61 16.95
N ASP A 987 46.54 38.50 16.77
CA ASP A 987 45.41 38.48 15.85
C ASP A 987 44.37 39.52 16.28
N THR A 988 43.89 40.33 15.34
CA THR A 988 43.05 41.52 15.62
C THR A 988 43.64 42.44 16.71
N ASP A 989 44.96 42.63 16.70
CA ASP A 989 45.73 43.47 17.62
C ASP A 989 45.61 43.10 19.11
N GLY A 990 45.43 41.81 19.40
CA GLY A 990 45.29 41.31 20.77
C GLY A 990 43.88 41.42 21.35
N ASN A 991 42.88 41.66 20.50
CA ASN A 991 41.46 41.70 20.88
C ASN A 991 40.71 40.40 20.54
N GLY A 992 41.35 39.47 19.82
CA GLY A 992 40.78 38.19 19.44
C GLY A 992 40.80 37.17 20.57
N GLY A 993 40.21 36.00 20.31
CA GLY A 993 40.12 34.92 21.30
C GLY A 993 41.46 34.27 21.68
N TYR A 994 42.54 34.54 20.95
CA TYR A 994 43.87 33.93 21.14
C TYR A 994 44.74 34.60 22.21
N ALA A 995 44.38 35.83 22.62
CA ALA A 995 45.23 36.63 23.48
C ALA A 995 44.99 36.27 24.95
N LEU A 996 46.06 35.93 25.67
CA LEU A 996 46.03 35.82 27.13
C LEU A 996 45.63 37.16 27.75
N GLU A 997 44.76 37.14 28.76
CA GLU A 997 44.45 38.36 29.52
C GLU A 997 45.63 38.83 30.36
N GLN A 998 46.46 37.90 30.86
CA GLN A 998 47.53 38.21 31.81
C GLN A 998 48.80 37.38 31.59
N VAL A 999 49.95 38.02 31.82
CA VAL A 999 51.22 37.35 32.10
C VAL A 999 51.60 37.68 33.54
N ARG A 1000 51.69 36.66 34.39
CA ARG A 1000 51.83 36.77 35.85
C ARG A 1000 53.24 36.34 36.27
N PHE A 1001 53.82 37.09 37.21
CA PHE A 1001 55.11 36.78 37.82
C PHE A 1001 54.96 36.60 39.33
N ALA A 1002 55.76 35.72 39.92
CA ALA A 1002 55.71 35.43 41.36
C ALA A 1002 55.95 36.65 42.28
N ASN A 1003 56.58 37.71 41.77
CA ASN A 1003 56.79 38.96 42.51
C ASN A 1003 55.52 39.85 42.59
N GLY A 1004 54.41 39.41 42.01
CA GLY A 1004 53.14 40.13 41.95
C GLY A 1004 52.99 41.08 40.76
N THR A 1005 53.99 41.14 39.87
CA THR A 1005 53.88 41.88 38.61
C THR A 1005 52.92 41.15 37.68
N ILE A 1006 52.01 41.89 37.06
CA ILE A 1006 51.10 41.40 36.03
C ILE A 1006 51.28 42.27 34.81
N TRP A 1007 51.59 41.67 33.66
CA TRP A 1007 51.43 42.32 32.37
C TRP A 1007 50.04 42.01 31.86
N ASP A 1008 49.20 43.03 31.80
CA ASP A 1008 47.93 42.95 31.09
C ASP A 1008 48.15 43.11 29.58
N LYS A 1009 47.09 42.93 28.79
CA LYS A 1009 47.17 43.05 27.33
C LYS A 1009 47.76 44.39 26.87
N ALA A 1010 47.41 45.49 27.53
CA ALA A 1010 47.95 46.80 27.20
C ALA A 1010 49.48 46.88 27.45
N THR A 1011 49.94 46.33 28.56
CA THR A 1011 51.36 46.26 28.91
C THR A 1011 52.13 45.37 27.93
N VAL A 1012 51.62 44.19 27.59
CA VAL A 1012 52.24 43.30 26.59
C VAL A 1012 52.33 44.00 25.24
N LYS A 1013 51.27 44.71 24.81
CA LYS A 1013 51.26 45.45 23.55
C LYS A 1013 52.33 46.56 23.52
N LEU A 1014 52.46 47.33 24.59
CA LEU A 1014 53.48 48.38 24.71
C LEU A 1014 54.89 47.81 24.69
N LEU A 1015 55.13 46.70 25.41
CA LEU A 1015 56.43 46.06 25.45
C LEU A 1015 56.82 45.43 24.10
N ALA A 1016 55.85 44.97 23.31
CA ALA A 1016 56.10 44.34 22.01
C ALA A 1016 56.52 45.32 20.89
N ILE A 1017 56.21 46.61 21.03
CA ILE A 1017 56.58 47.67 20.06
C ILE A 1017 57.75 48.54 20.54
N ALA A 1018 58.34 48.21 21.69
CA ALA A 1018 59.49 48.94 22.22
C ALA A 1018 60.77 48.52 21.49
N GLY A 1019 61.45 49.50 20.88
CA GLY A 1019 62.76 49.31 20.27
C GLY A 1019 63.90 49.11 21.28
N ASN A 1020 65.05 48.71 20.78
CA ASN A 1020 66.32 48.54 21.49
C ASN A 1020 67.49 48.83 20.54
N ASP A 1021 68.73 48.78 21.03
CA ASP A 1021 69.93 49.14 20.24
C ASP A 1021 70.34 48.09 19.17
N THR A 1022 69.43 47.24 18.69
CA THR A 1022 69.66 46.29 17.59
C THR A 1022 68.60 46.42 16.52
N ALA A 1023 68.96 46.10 15.26
CA ALA A 1023 68.03 46.15 14.14
C ALA A 1023 66.78 45.27 14.37
N GLN A 1024 65.61 45.89 14.35
CA GLN A 1024 64.31 45.31 14.63
C GLN A 1024 63.32 45.51 13.48
N THR A 1025 62.29 44.67 13.47
CA THR A 1025 61.06 44.91 12.71
C THR A 1025 59.96 45.19 13.72
N ILE A 1026 59.47 46.42 13.74
CA ILE A 1026 58.43 46.87 14.66
C ILE A 1026 57.16 47.11 13.84
N THR A 1027 56.07 46.48 14.29
CA THR A 1027 54.74 46.66 13.71
C THR A 1027 53.82 47.17 14.79
N GLY A 1028 53.30 48.38 14.61
CA GLY A 1028 52.27 48.97 15.45
C GLY A 1028 50.92 48.28 15.29
N TYR A 1029 49.90 48.99 15.74
CA TYR A 1029 48.51 48.57 15.85
C TYR A 1029 47.62 49.55 15.08
N ALA A 1030 46.32 49.26 14.96
CA ALA A 1030 45.36 50.18 14.34
C ALA A 1030 44.98 51.39 15.22
N SER A 1031 45.75 51.68 16.28
CA SER A 1031 45.53 52.79 17.21
C SER A 1031 46.72 53.73 17.18
N ALA A 1032 46.51 54.99 17.57
CA ALA A 1032 47.61 55.94 17.75
C ALA A 1032 48.70 55.38 18.68
N ASP A 1033 49.86 55.09 18.11
CA ASP A 1033 50.99 54.44 18.76
C ASP A 1033 52.15 55.42 18.98
N VAL A 1034 52.96 55.11 20.00
CA VAL A 1034 54.22 55.82 20.26
C VAL A 1034 55.35 54.81 20.18
N ILE A 1035 56.11 54.88 19.09
CA ILE A 1035 57.18 53.94 18.76
C ILE A 1035 58.52 54.66 18.88
N ASN A 1036 59.42 54.08 19.66
CA ASN A 1036 60.83 54.46 19.70
C ASN A 1036 61.64 53.22 19.31
N ALA A 1037 62.26 53.25 18.14
CA ALA A 1037 63.03 52.13 17.60
C ALA A 1037 64.45 52.06 18.21
N ALA A 1038 64.90 53.15 18.83
CA ALA A 1038 66.14 53.29 19.58
C ALA A 1038 67.41 53.26 18.72
N GLY A 1039 67.96 52.10 18.37
CA GLY A 1039 69.13 52.09 17.51
C GLY A 1039 69.34 50.77 16.80
N GLY A 1040 70.00 50.78 15.67
CA GLY A 1040 69.91 49.67 14.73
C GLY A 1040 69.46 50.20 13.39
N ASN A 1041 69.33 49.31 12.41
CA ASN A 1041 68.69 49.68 11.15
C ASN A 1041 67.29 49.09 11.21
N ASP A 1042 66.34 49.90 11.65
CA ASP A 1042 65.02 49.46 12.03
C ASP A 1042 64.03 49.58 10.88
N TYR A 1043 63.09 48.64 10.84
CA TYR A 1043 61.93 48.70 9.97
C TYR A 1043 60.69 48.91 10.83
N VAL A 1044 60.11 50.12 10.79
CA VAL A 1044 58.92 50.48 11.55
C VAL A 1044 57.75 50.67 10.61
N SER A 1045 56.64 49.99 10.90
CA SER A 1045 55.33 50.22 10.29
C SER A 1045 54.34 50.49 11.40
N ALA A 1046 53.93 51.76 11.58
CA ALA A 1046 53.08 52.15 12.71
C ALA A 1046 51.61 51.75 12.50
N GLY A 1047 51.09 51.90 11.29
CA GLY A 1047 49.83 51.28 10.90
C GLY A 1047 48.74 52.32 10.66
N ALA A 1048 47.68 52.31 11.47
CA ALA A 1048 46.64 53.33 11.38
C ALA A 1048 46.52 54.02 12.73
N GLY A 1049 46.37 55.33 12.77
CA GLY A 1049 46.49 56.07 14.01
C GLY A 1049 47.07 57.45 13.76
N ALA A 1050 47.16 58.26 14.81
CA ALA A 1050 48.01 59.45 14.75
C ALA A 1050 49.29 59.07 15.51
N ASP A 1051 50.24 58.51 14.78
CA ASP A 1051 51.37 57.79 15.32
C ASP A 1051 52.55 58.73 15.56
N THR A 1052 53.35 58.43 16.59
CA THR A 1052 54.60 59.15 16.88
C THR A 1052 55.74 58.16 16.81
N ILE A 1053 56.63 58.35 15.84
CA ILE A 1053 57.75 57.45 15.56
C ILE A 1053 59.08 58.19 15.74
N ASP A 1054 60.00 57.60 16.49
CA ASP A 1054 61.39 58.02 16.63
C ASP A 1054 62.29 56.85 16.20
N GLY A 1055 62.95 56.95 15.04
CA GLY A 1055 63.83 55.92 14.48
C GLY A 1055 65.08 55.73 15.34
N GLY A 1056 65.69 56.83 15.74
CA GLY A 1056 66.81 56.81 16.68
C GLY A 1056 68.15 56.78 15.95
N ALA A 1057 68.99 55.78 16.14
CA ALA A 1057 70.34 55.75 15.55
C ALA A 1057 70.55 54.56 14.61
N GLY A 1058 70.83 54.82 13.35
CA GLY A 1058 71.12 53.85 12.31
C GLY A 1058 70.25 54.09 11.09
N ALA A 1059 70.44 53.33 10.01
CA ALA A 1059 69.76 53.63 8.74
C ALA A 1059 68.36 53.00 8.73
N ASP A 1060 67.37 53.79 9.12
CA ASP A 1060 66.02 53.33 9.42
C ASP A 1060 65.07 53.45 8.23
N THR A 1061 64.01 52.66 8.25
CA THR A 1061 62.87 52.76 7.33
C THR A 1061 61.58 52.85 8.13
N LEU A 1062 60.95 54.01 8.11
CA LEU A 1062 59.83 54.38 8.94
C LEU A 1062 58.60 54.69 8.07
N TYR A 1063 57.50 54.00 8.33
CA TYR A 1063 56.20 54.23 7.72
C TYR A 1063 55.18 54.64 8.79
N GLY A 1064 54.60 55.83 8.63
CA GLY A 1064 53.48 56.34 9.44
C GLY A 1064 52.23 55.52 9.18
N GLY A 1065 51.71 55.63 7.95
CA GLY A 1065 50.57 54.85 7.48
C GLY A 1065 49.32 55.72 7.36
N ASP A 1066 48.20 55.28 7.94
CA ASP A 1066 46.94 56.03 7.88
C ASP A 1066 46.74 56.90 9.13
N GLY A 1067 46.86 58.22 8.99
CA GLY A 1067 46.49 59.24 9.98
C GLY A 1067 47.54 60.33 10.08
N ASN A 1068 47.40 61.25 11.05
CA ASN A 1068 48.30 62.42 11.10
C ASN A 1068 49.51 62.07 11.98
N ASP A 1069 50.61 61.73 11.34
CA ASP A 1069 51.76 61.11 12.00
C ASP A 1069 52.86 62.14 12.31
N THR A 1070 53.68 61.83 13.31
CA THR A 1070 54.87 62.60 13.68
C THR A 1070 56.06 61.67 13.67
N ILE A 1071 56.93 61.80 12.67
CA ILE A 1071 58.03 60.88 12.42
C ILE A 1071 59.36 61.62 12.47
N ASN A 1072 60.29 61.11 13.27
CA ASN A 1072 61.68 61.55 13.34
C ASN A 1072 62.59 60.39 12.90
N GLY A 1073 63.33 60.56 11.81
CA GLY A 1073 64.30 59.60 11.30
C GLY A 1073 65.40 59.32 12.31
N GLY A 1074 65.97 60.38 12.87
CA GLY A 1074 66.97 60.27 13.93
C GLY A 1074 68.38 60.56 13.43
N ALA A 1075 69.27 59.58 13.37
CA ALA A 1075 70.66 59.75 12.95
C ALA A 1075 71.05 58.66 11.96
N ASP A 1076 71.93 59.00 11.01
CA ASP A 1076 72.28 58.22 9.81
C ASP A 1076 71.29 58.45 8.66
N ASN A 1077 71.35 57.68 7.55
CA ASN A 1077 70.55 58.01 6.36
C ASN A 1077 69.24 57.23 6.37
N ASP A 1078 68.16 57.94 6.62
CA ASP A 1078 66.85 57.35 6.91
C ASP A 1078 65.88 57.46 5.74
N TYR A 1079 64.92 56.54 5.70
CA TYR A 1079 63.75 56.57 4.83
C TYR A 1079 62.51 56.83 5.67
N VAL A 1080 61.95 58.03 5.56
CA VAL A 1080 60.80 58.49 6.33
C VAL A 1080 59.60 58.70 5.39
N TYR A 1081 58.53 57.96 5.63
CA TYR A 1081 57.27 58.01 4.87
C TYR A 1081 56.10 58.36 5.79
N GLY A 1082 55.42 59.47 5.53
CA GLY A 1082 54.19 59.86 6.23
C GLY A 1082 52.98 59.03 5.79
N ASP A 1083 52.88 58.80 4.47
CA ASP A 1083 51.78 58.08 3.80
C ASP A 1083 50.47 58.90 3.72
N ASN A 1084 49.40 58.53 4.43
CA ASN A 1084 48.10 59.20 4.32
C ASN A 1084 47.79 60.02 5.57
N GLY A 1085 47.77 61.34 5.47
CA GLY A 1085 47.37 62.22 6.58
C GLY A 1085 48.17 63.51 6.55
N ASN A 1086 47.95 64.39 7.51
CA ASN A 1086 48.73 65.62 7.63
C ASN A 1086 49.93 65.36 8.55
N ASP A 1087 51.08 65.06 7.96
CA ASP A 1087 52.19 64.49 8.69
C ASP A 1087 53.25 65.53 9.08
N VAL A 1088 53.98 65.26 10.15
CA VAL A 1088 55.15 66.04 10.58
C VAL A 1088 56.36 65.15 10.47
N LEU A 1089 57.22 65.42 9.49
CA LEU A 1089 58.34 64.57 9.13
C LEU A 1089 59.67 65.30 9.34
N ASP A 1090 60.52 64.75 10.19
CA ASP A 1090 61.89 65.17 10.41
C ASP A 1090 62.82 64.04 9.96
N GLY A 1091 63.70 64.31 8.98
CA GLY A 1091 64.70 63.34 8.57
C GLY A 1091 65.72 63.05 9.68
N GLY A 1092 65.93 64.00 10.59
CA GLY A 1092 66.98 63.92 11.58
C GLY A 1092 68.33 64.36 11.02
N ALA A 1093 69.41 63.67 11.38
CA ALA A 1093 70.79 63.98 11.01
C ALA A 1093 71.35 62.90 10.07
N GLY A 1094 71.53 63.22 8.79
CA GLY A 1094 71.73 62.16 7.81
C GLY A 1094 71.90 62.65 6.39
N ASN A 1095 71.53 61.81 5.44
CA ASN A 1095 71.21 62.25 4.09
C ASN A 1095 69.92 61.54 3.75
N ASP A 1096 68.84 62.12 4.22
CA ASP A 1096 67.60 61.40 4.44
C ASP A 1096 66.70 61.48 3.22
N TYR A 1097 65.83 60.49 3.09
CA TYR A 1097 64.73 60.51 2.14
C TYR A 1097 63.44 60.67 2.91
N VAL A 1098 62.76 61.81 2.72
CA VAL A 1098 61.52 62.14 3.43
C VAL A 1098 60.38 62.31 2.41
N SER A 1099 59.26 61.63 2.64
CA SER A 1099 58.09 61.66 1.76
C SER A 1099 56.83 61.86 2.57
N GLY A 1100 56.16 63.00 2.39
CA GLY A 1100 54.87 63.35 3.01
C GLY A 1100 53.79 62.36 2.62
N GLY A 1101 53.38 62.41 1.35
CA GLY A 1101 52.36 61.53 0.82
C GLY A 1101 51.11 62.32 0.50
N ALA A 1102 49.95 61.90 1.00
CA ALA A 1102 48.68 62.58 0.75
C ALA A 1102 48.23 63.36 2.00
N GLY A 1103 48.16 64.69 1.91
CA GLY A 1103 47.78 65.52 3.05
C GLY A 1103 48.44 66.89 3.00
N SER A 1104 48.36 67.64 4.10
CA SER A 1104 49.11 68.89 4.30
C SER A 1104 50.28 68.61 5.23
N ASP A 1105 51.42 68.31 4.64
CA ASP A 1105 52.57 67.75 5.32
C ASP A 1105 53.57 68.84 5.74
N THR A 1106 54.26 68.59 6.84
CA THR A 1106 55.27 69.50 7.41
C THR A 1106 56.62 68.81 7.44
N TYR A 1107 57.52 69.22 6.57
CA TYR A 1107 58.90 68.76 6.52
C TYR A 1107 59.78 69.66 7.41
N LEU A 1108 60.39 69.10 8.44
CA LEU A 1108 61.32 69.80 9.32
C LEU A 1108 62.75 69.69 8.78
N PHE A 1109 63.48 70.80 8.76
CA PHE A 1109 64.87 70.81 8.30
C PHE A 1109 65.72 71.84 9.05
N GLY A 1110 66.90 71.43 9.52
CA GLY A 1110 67.70 72.19 10.45
C GLY A 1110 69.20 72.22 10.11
N ARG A 1111 69.99 72.72 11.07
CA ARG A 1111 71.46 72.59 10.99
C ARG A 1111 71.87 71.21 11.49
N ASN A 1112 72.84 70.60 10.80
CA ASN A 1112 73.26 69.22 10.96
C ASN A 1112 72.24 68.17 10.50
N SER A 1113 71.19 68.57 9.78
CA SER A 1113 70.30 67.61 9.12
C SER A 1113 71.00 66.87 7.98
N GLY A 1114 72.03 67.48 7.39
CA GLY A 1114 72.81 66.88 6.30
C GLY A 1114 72.17 67.09 4.93
N VAL A 1115 72.30 66.15 4.00
CA VAL A 1115 71.89 66.34 2.59
C VAL A 1115 70.63 65.53 2.28
N ASP A 1116 69.49 66.12 2.60
CA ASP A 1116 68.21 65.45 2.56
C ASP A 1116 67.50 65.67 1.23
N THR A 1117 66.68 64.70 0.88
CA THR A 1117 65.81 64.70 -0.28
C THR A 1117 64.37 64.56 0.17
N ALA A 1118 63.56 65.58 -0.12
CA ALA A 1118 62.12 65.49 0.05
C ALA A 1118 61.44 65.14 -1.27
N TYR A 1119 60.46 64.24 -1.20
CA TYR A 1119 59.57 63.88 -2.29
C TYR A 1119 58.12 64.15 -1.90
N ASP A 1120 57.53 65.13 -2.55
CA ASP A 1120 56.22 65.67 -2.18
C ASP A 1120 55.27 65.60 -3.38
N TYR A 1121 54.82 64.39 -3.73
CA TYR A 1121 53.88 64.20 -4.84
C TYR A 1121 52.44 64.15 -4.34
N ASP A 1122 51.80 65.32 -4.20
CA ASP A 1122 50.39 65.43 -3.86
C ASP A 1122 49.59 66.13 -4.98
N THR A 1123 48.44 65.54 -5.34
CA THR A 1123 47.49 66.11 -6.29
C THR A 1123 46.17 66.53 -5.64
N THR A 1124 46.09 66.42 -4.31
CA THR A 1124 44.91 66.71 -3.51
C THR A 1124 44.67 68.21 -3.43
N ALA A 1125 43.47 68.64 -3.82
CA ALA A 1125 43.16 70.06 -3.93
C ALA A 1125 42.91 70.70 -2.55
N GLY A 1126 43.63 71.79 -2.25
CA GLY A 1126 43.43 72.59 -1.04
C GLY A 1126 44.33 72.20 0.13
N ASN A 1127 45.22 71.23 -0.06
CA ASN A 1127 46.31 70.92 0.86
C ASN A 1127 47.40 72.00 0.78
N THR A 1128 48.27 72.04 1.78
CA THR A 1128 49.33 73.03 1.88
C THR A 1128 50.52 72.42 2.60
N ASP A 1129 51.52 72.05 1.81
CA ASP A 1129 52.74 71.44 2.30
C ASP A 1129 53.72 72.52 2.75
N THR A 1130 54.42 72.24 3.85
CA THR A 1130 55.25 73.22 4.56
C THR A 1130 56.64 72.68 4.84
N ALA A 1131 57.67 73.29 4.25
CA ALA A 1131 59.06 73.14 4.67
C ALA A 1131 59.34 74.14 5.80
N ARG A 1132 59.60 73.64 7.00
CA ARG A 1132 59.83 74.44 8.19
C ARG A 1132 61.29 74.35 8.65
N PHE A 1133 61.94 75.50 8.69
CA PHE A 1133 63.32 75.63 9.13
C PHE A 1133 63.44 75.91 10.63
N ASP A 1134 64.39 75.23 11.26
CA ASP A 1134 64.64 75.29 12.69
C ASP A 1134 65.05 76.66 13.25
N ILE A 1135 64.98 76.77 14.59
CA ILE A 1135 65.35 77.97 15.33
C ILE A 1135 66.81 78.38 15.07
N GLY A 1136 67.00 79.67 14.78
CA GLY A 1136 68.33 80.24 14.51
C GLY A 1136 68.78 80.14 13.05
N ILE A 1137 67.93 79.67 12.13
CA ILE A 1137 68.13 79.83 10.67
C ILE A 1137 67.32 81.06 10.24
N ALA A 1138 68.02 82.16 9.94
CA ALA A 1138 67.39 83.36 9.39
C ALA A 1138 67.21 83.24 7.87
N VAL A 1139 66.25 83.98 7.31
CA VAL A 1139 65.93 83.96 5.88
C VAL A 1139 67.11 84.33 4.96
N ASP A 1140 68.07 85.11 5.46
CA ASP A 1140 69.30 85.48 4.75
C ASP A 1140 70.42 84.42 4.85
N GLN A 1141 70.16 83.34 5.57
CA GLN A 1141 71.03 82.17 5.69
C GLN A 1141 70.57 80.99 4.84
N LEU A 1142 69.49 81.13 4.07
CA LEU A 1142 69.01 80.12 3.13
C LEU A 1142 69.42 80.47 1.71
N TRP A 1143 69.89 79.48 0.97
CA TRP A 1143 70.33 79.62 -0.42
C TRP A 1143 69.53 78.69 -1.34
N PHE A 1144 68.70 79.29 -2.19
CA PHE A 1144 67.83 78.57 -3.13
C PHE A 1144 68.51 78.42 -4.50
N ARG A 1145 68.48 77.21 -5.05
CA ARG A 1145 69.13 76.88 -6.32
C ARG A 1145 68.31 75.88 -7.14
N HIS A 1146 68.14 76.17 -8.41
CA HIS A 1146 67.61 75.22 -9.40
C HIS A 1146 68.71 74.25 -9.83
N VAL A 1147 68.50 72.95 -9.61
CA VAL A 1147 69.43 71.87 -10.00
C VAL A 1147 68.67 70.76 -10.73
N GLY A 1148 68.85 70.62 -12.05
CA GLY A 1148 68.10 69.62 -12.82
C GLY A 1148 66.60 69.94 -12.84
N ASN A 1149 65.74 69.03 -12.38
CA ASN A 1149 64.31 69.28 -12.13
C ASN A 1149 64.00 69.62 -10.67
N ASN A 1150 65.02 69.73 -9.80
CA ASN A 1150 64.86 69.84 -8.36
C ASN A 1150 65.08 71.28 -7.89
N LEU A 1151 64.46 71.62 -6.75
CA LEU A 1151 64.78 72.81 -5.97
C LEU A 1151 65.70 72.40 -4.83
N GLU A 1152 66.91 72.95 -4.78
CA GLU A 1152 67.85 72.74 -3.67
C GLU A 1152 67.86 73.98 -2.78
N VAL A 1153 67.67 73.78 -1.47
CA VAL A 1153 67.75 74.81 -0.44
C VAL A 1153 68.92 74.47 0.48
N SER A 1154 70.00 75.26 0.45
CA SER A 1154 71.18 75.04 1.30
C SER A 1154 71.20 76.02 2.48
N ILE A 1155 71.67 75.57 3.64
CA ILE A 1155 71.94 76.47 4.77
C ILE A 1155 73.36 77.03 4.64
N ILE A 1156 73.46 78.36 4.56
CA ILE A 1156 74.70 79.07 4.37
C ILE A 1156 75.61 78.88 5.58
N GLY A 1157 76.83 78.40 5.29
CA GLY A 1157 77.88 78.18 6.29
C GLY A 1157 77.97 76.74 6.77
N THR A 1158 77.02 75.87 6.41
CA THR A 1158 77.06 74.43 6.71
C THR A 1158 77.12 73.61 5.41
N SER A 1159 77.18 72.28 5.54
CA SER A 1159 77.00 71.34 4.42
C SER A 1159 75.54 70.95 4.19
N ASP A 1160 74.64 71.42 5.05
CA ASP A 1160 73.24 70.99 5.08
C ASP A 1160 72.47 71.50 3.87
N LYS A 1161 71.71 70.61 3.24
CA LYS A 1161 70.90 70.87 2.06
C LYS A 1161 69.59 70.09 2.12
N PHE A 1162 68.52 70.76 1.72
CA PHE A 1162 67.22 70.16 1.52
C PHE A 1162 66.88 70.21 0.03
N THR A 1163 66.80 69.05 -0.61
CA THR A 1163 66.51 68.91 -2.05
C THR A 1163 65.07 68.46 -2.24
N ILE A 1164 64.22 69.35 -2.73
CA ILE A 1164 62.85 69.01 -3.09
C ILE A 1164 62.85 68.47 -4.51
N GLN A 1165 62.56 67.18 -4.63
CA GLN A 1165 62.69 66.44 -5.86
C GLN A 1165 61.57 66.81 -6.84
N ASN A 1166 61.93 66.94 -8.13
CA ASN A 1166 61.01 67.21 -9.22
C ASN A 1166 60.21 68.52 -9.16
N TRP A 1167 60.52 69.45 -8.25
CA TRP A 1167 59.88 70.78 -8.14
C TRP A 1167 59.50 71.41 -9.50
N TYR A 1168 60.43 71.46 -10.45
CA TYR A 1168 60.19 72.11 -11.76
C TYR A 1168 59.41 71.25 -12.78
N SER A 1169 58.90 70.09 -12.37
CA SER A 1169 58.09 69.18 -13.20
C SER A 1169 56.59 69.46 -13.14
N GLY A 1170 56.14 70.25 -12.16
CA GLY A 1170 54.74 70.67 -12.00
C GLY A 1170 54.41 71.02 -10.54
N SER A 1171 53.30 71.74 -10.33
CA SER A 1171 52.89 72.19 -8.99
C SER A 1171 52.52 71.06 -8.03
N ALA A 1172 52.28 69.85 -8.54
CA ALA A 1172 52.03 68.66 -7.71
C ALA A 1172 53.31 68.09 -7.06
N TYR A 1173 54.48 68.72 -7.29
CA TYR A 1173 55.77 68.39 -6.65
C TYR A 1173 56.28 69.55 -5.79
N HIS A 1174 55.43 70.55 -5.53
CA HIS A 1174 55.81 71.75 -4.80
C HIS A 1174 55.41 71.61 -3.33
N ILE A 1175 56.35 71.90 -2.45
CA ILE A 1175 56.02 72.32 -1.09
C ILE A 1175 55.54 73.79 -1.15
N GLU A 1176 54.26 74.07 -0.85
CA GLU A 1176 53.67 75.41 -1.02
C GLU A 1176 54.27 76.49 -0.12
N GLN A 1177 54.74 76.13 1.07
CA GLN A 1177 55.19 77.09 2.08
C GLN A 1177 56.58 76.76 2.61
N PHE A 1178 57.43 77.78 2.66
CA PHE A 1178 58.69 77.75 3.40
C PHE A 1178 58.57 78.69 4.60
N ARG A 1179 58.82 78.17 5.81
CA ARG A 1179 58.66 78.93 7.06
C ARG A 1179 59.93 78.87 7.90
N THR A 1180 60.41 80.01 8.37
CA THR A 1180 61.45 80.07 9.42
C THR A 1180 60.82 80.09 10.81
N ALA A 1181 61.59 79.72 11.84
CA ALA A 1181 61.12 79.68 13.23
C ALA A 1181 60.60 81.02 13.79
N ASP A 1182 61.00 82.16 13.21
CA ASP A 1182 60.49 83.50 13.55
C ASP A 1182 59.24 83.90 12.73
N ASN A 1183 58.62 82.94 12.05
CA ASN A 1183 57.38 83.02 11.27
C ASN A 1183 57.47 83.83 9.96
N HIS A 1184 58.66 84.09 9.42
CA HIS A 1184 58.72 84.59 8.05
C HIS A 1184 58.23 83.49 7.10
N LEU A 1185 57.35 83.88 6.18
CA LEU A 1185 56.74 82.99 5.19
C LEU A 1185 57.24 83.35 3.80
N LEU A 1186 57.64 82.32 3.06
CA LEU A 1186 57.91 82.37 1.63
C LEU A 1186 56.98 81.36 0.95
N LEU A 1187 56.14 81.84 0.04
CA LEU A 1187 55.28 80.98 -0.77
C LEU A 1187 56.05 80.44 -1.98
N ASP A 1188 55.68 79.25 -2.46
CA ASP A 1188 56.23 78.62 -3.67
C ASP A 1188 56.29 79.59 -4.88
N SER A 1189 55.24 80.40 -5.06
CA SER A 1189 55.11 81.42 -6.10
C SER A 1189 56.16 82.54 -6.02
N GLN A 1190 56.84 82.68 -4.89
CA GLN A 1190 57.88 83.67 -4.63
C GLN A 1190 59.30 83.05 -4.67
N VAL A 1191 59.43 81.72 -4.59
CA VAL A 1191 60.73 81.02 -4.55
C VAL A 1191 61.58 81.35 -5.78
N GLU A 1192 60.96 81.39 -6.97
CA GLU A 1192 61.68 81.65 -8.22
C GLU A 1192 62.38 83.03 -8.24
N ASN A 1193 61.83 84.03 -7.54
CA ASN A 1193 62.47 85.34 -7.39
C ASN A 1193 63.81 85.24 -6.63
N LEU A 1194 63.88 84.37 -5.61
CA LEU A 1194 65.10 84.14 -4.85
C LEU A 1194 66.10 83.31 -5.65
N VAL A 1195 65.66 82.24 -6.32
CA VAL A 1195 66.50 81.40 -7.17
C VAL A 1195 67.18 82.24 -8.26
N GLN A 1196 66.44 83.10 -8.97
CA GLN A 1196 66.99 83.96 -10.03
C GLN A 1196 67.97 85.00 -9.49
N ALA A 1197 67.66 85.65 -8.36
CA ALA A 1197 68.54 86.63 -7.75
C ALA A 1197 69.85 85.99 -7.26
N MET A 1198 69.77 84.80 -6.68
CA MET A 1198 70.92 84.04 -6.17
C MET A 1198 71.79 83.44 -7.30
N ALA A 1199 71.20 83.07 -8.44
CA ALA A 1199 71.93 82.51 -9.59
C ALA A 1199 72.99 83.45 -10.19
N ALA A 1200 72.88 84.77 -9.95
CA ALA A 1200 73.88 85.76 -10.38
C ALA A 1200 75.21 85.67 -9.60
N PHE A 1201 75.27 84.85 -8.56
CA PHE A 1201 76.39 84.69 -7.66
C PHE A 1201 76.80 83.22 -7.52
N SER A 1202 78.05 82.99 -7.14
CA SER A 1202 78.47 81.66 -6.71
C SER A 1202 77.92 81.40 -5.29
N PRO A 1203 77.45 80.20 -4.97
CA PRO A 1203 77.02 79.88 -3.61
C PRO A 1203 78.13 80.22 -2.59
N PRO A 1204 77.78 80.75 -1.41
CA PRO A 1204 78.76 81.01 -0.35
C PRO A 1204 79.61 79.79 -0.05
N ALA A 1205 80.90 79.99 0.23
CA ALA A 1205 81.81 78.90 0.55
C ALA A 1205 81.46 78.29 1.91
N SER A 1206 81.64 76.98 2.06
CA SER A 1206 81.45 76.28 3.34
C SER A 1206 82.24 76.96 4.47
N GLY A 1207 81.58 77.23 5.61
CA GLY A 1207 82.12 77.99 6.75
C GLY A 1207 81.86 79.51 6.75
N GLN A 1208 81.25 80.08 5.70
CA GLN A 1208 80.75 81.47 5.73
C GLN A 1208 79.33 81.51 6.31
N THR A 1209 79.18 81.99 7.55
CA THR A 1209 77.88 81.99 8.26
C THR A 1209 77.00 83.22 8.00
N THR A 1210 77.54 84.20 7.29
CA THR A 1210 76.81 85.38 6.79
C THR A 1210 77.20 85.65 5.34
N LEU A 1211 76.26 86.16 4.55
CA LEU A 1211 76.52 86.56 3.18
C LEU A 1211 77.64 87.62 3.12
N PRO A 1212 78.59 87.56 2.16
CA PRO A 1212 79.56 88.64 1.98
C PRO A 1212 78.85 89.98 1.75
N GLN A 1213 79.40 91.11 2.21
CA GLN A 1213 78.74 92.43 2.13
C GLN A 1213 78.20 92.77 0.72
N LYS A 1214 78.95 92.41 -0.33
CA LYS A 1214 78.54 92.59 -1.74
C LYS A 1214 77.26 91.80 -2.10
N TYR A 1215 77.07 90.63 -1.49
CA TYR A 1215 75.90 89.78 -1.70
C TYR A 1215 74.73 90.33 -0.89
N GLN A 1216 74.97 90.75 0.36
CA GLN A 1216 73.96 91.41 1.20
C GLN A 1216 73.37 92.65 0.53
N ASP A 1217 74.22 93.54 -0.03
CA ASP A 1217 73.76 94.76 -0.71
C ASP A 1217 72.82 94.48 -1.90
N ALA A 1218 72.94 93.30 -2.54
CA ALA A 1218 72.15 92.90 -3.70
C ALA A 1218 70.96 91.99 -3.36
N LEU A 1219 71.11 91.08 -2.40
CA LEU A 1219 70.14 90.05 -2.07
C LEU A 1219 69.21 90.45 -0.92
N ASN A 1220 69.67 91.22 0.09
CA ASN A 1220 68.82 91.60 1.24
C ASN A 1220 67.51 92.30 0.83
N PRO A 1221 67.48 93.22 -0.17
CA PRO A 1221 66.22 93.80 -0.62
C PRO A 1221 65.25 92.79 -1.26
N VAL A 1222 65.79 91.75 -1.93
CA VAL A 1222 64.98 90.70 -2.58
C VAL A 1222 64.50 89.70 -1.52
N ILE A 1223 65.35 89.31 -0.58
CA ILE A 1223 65.02 88.44 0.55
C ILE A 1223 63.89 89.10 1.38
N ALA A 1224 64.06 90.35 1.81
CA ALA A 1224 63.07 91.06 2.62
C ALA A 1224 61.74 91.38 1.88
N ALA A 1225 61.71 91.33 0.54
CA ALA A 1225 60.49 91.56 -0.23
C ALA A 1225 59.66 90.29 -0.46
N ASN A 1226 60.31 89.12 -0.44
CA ASN A 1226 59.66 87.83 -0.70
C ASN A 1226 59.33 87.08 0.60
N TRP A 1227 60.21 87.14 1.60
CA TRP A 1227 59.91 86.64 2.95
C TRP A 1227 59.08 87.68 3.71
N GLN A 1228 57.86 87.32 4.12
CA GLN A 1228 56.90 88.23 4.79
C GLN A 1228 56.63 87.87 6.24
#